data_AF-A0A9Q0NR41-F1
#
_entry.id   AF-A0A9Q0NR41-F1
#
_cell.length_a   1.000
_cell.length_b   1.000
_cell.length_c   1.000
_cell.angle_alpha   90.00
_cell.angle_beta   90.00
_cell.angle_gamma   90.00
#
_symmetry.space_group_name_H-M   'P 1'
#
loop_
_entity.id
_entity.type
_entity.pdbx_description
1 polymer ?
#
loop_
_entity_poly.entity_id
_entity_poly.type
_entity_poly.pdbx_seq_one_letter_code
_entity_poly.pdbx_strand_id
1 'polypeptide(L)'
;MQYVKSLKADVYKVLEGVIKYRWNALPVEQRDGMKNYISEVIVQLSSNETSFRMERLYVNKLNVTLVQILKHEWPARWRSFIPDLVAAAKTSETICENCMVILKLLSEEVFDFSRGEMTQQKIKELKQSLNSEFQLIHELCLYVLSASQRTELIRATLSTLHAFLSWIPLGYIFESPLLETLLKFFPMPSYRNLTLQCLTEVAALNFGDFYNMQYVKMYTFFMVQLQAILPPTTKIPEAYANGSSEEQAFIQNLALFFTSFYKSHIRVLESTQDNISALLMGLEYLINISYVDDTEVFKVCLDYWNSLVLELFELHNNLDNPAVTVNMMGLQMPLLHGMVDGLGPQISQRRQLYAAPMSKLRMLMICRMAKPEEVLIVEDENGNIVRETMKDNDVLVQYKIMRETLIYLSHLDHEDTEKQMLKKLSKQLSGEDWNWNNLNTLCWAIGSISGSMMEEQENRFLVMVIRDLLNLCEITKGKDNKAVIASNIMYVVGQYPRFLRAHWKFLKTVVNKLFEFMHLKIFQDMACDTFLKIVQKCKRKFVIVQVGESEPFVSELLSGLPTTVADLEPHQIHTFYESVGHMIQAESDLQKRDEYMQRLMDLPYQQWVEIIGQAHQSVDFLKDQDVIRTVLNILQ
;
A
#
# COMPACT_ATOMS: atom_id res chain seq x y z
N MET A 1 33.35 34.00 -8.83
CA MET A 1 32.32 33.73 -7.80
C MET A 1 32.02 32.23 -7.64
N GLN A 2 31.79 31.47 -8.72
CA GLN A 2 31.61 29.99 -8.68
C GLN A 2 32.83 29.23 -8.11
N TYR A 3 34.05 29.62 -8.49
CA TYR A 3 35.29 28.98 -8.00
C TYR A 3 35.48 29.13 -6.48
N VAL A 4 35.13 30.30 -5.91
CA VAL A 4 35.16 30.56 -4.46
C VAL A 4 34.08 29.76 -3.72
N LYS A 5 32.90 29.58 -4.33
CA LYS A 5 31.83 28.72 -3.79
C LYS A 5 32.24 27.24 -3.78
N SER A 6 32.97 26.78 -4.81
CA SER A 6 33.53 25.41 -4.87
C SER A 6 34.61 25.19 -3.82
N LEU A 7 35.59 26.10 -3.70
CA LEU A 7 36.66 25.99 -2.70
C LEU A 7 36.12 25.98 -1.27
N LYS A 8 35.12 26.82 -0.99
CA LYS A 8 34.42 26.79 0.30
C LYS A 8 33.83 25.40 0.53
N ALA A 9 33.09 24.84 -0.43
CA ALA A 9 32.45 23.53 -0.29
C ALA A 9 33.44 22.39 0.02
N ASP A 10 34.63 22.40 -0.59
CA ASP A 10 35.67 21.39 -0.32
C ASP A 10 36.29 21.56 1.07
N VAL A 11 36.54 22.80 1.50
CA VAL A 11 37.00 23.10 2.87
C VAL A 11 35.95 22.66 3.91
N TYR A 12 34.66 22.82 3.64
CA TYR A 12 33.59 22.34 4.53
C TYR A 12 33.60 20.83 4.69
N LYS A 13 33.76 20.07 3.59
CA LYS A 13 33.84 18.61 3.67
C LYS A 13 35.02 18.15 4.52
N VAL A 14 36.17 18.83 4.40
CA VAL A 14 37.34 18.54 5.23
C VAL A 14 37.08 18.89 6.69
N LEU A 15 36.50 20.06 6.96
CA LEU A 15 36.13 20.51 8.30
C LEU A 15 35.16 19.55 9.00
N GLU A 16 34.12 19.12 8.28
CA GLU A 16 33.13 18.16 8.75
C GLU A 16 33.77 16.80 9.05
N GLY A 17 34.67 16.30 8.19
CA GLY A 17 35.42 15.08 8.45
C GLY A 17 36.34 15.17 9.67
N VAL A 18 36.98 16.32 9.88
CA VAL A 18 37.80 16.56 11.08
C VAL A 18 36.94 16.54 12.35
N ILE A 19 35.78 17.21 12.33
CA ILE A 19 34.83 17.21 13.45
C ILE A 19 34.32 15.79 13.70
N LYS A 20 33.78 15.11 12.70
CA LYS A 20 33.16 13.78 12.89
C LYS A 20 34.13 12.72 13.39
N TYR A 21 35.37 12.69 12.88
CA TYR A 21 36.28 11.57 13.13
C TYR A 21 37.48 11.89 14.02
N ARG A 22 37.87 13.16 14.15
CA ARG A 22 39.12 13.55 14.84
C ARG A 22 38.94 14.62 15.92
N TRP A 23 37.71 15.01 16.25
CA TRP A 23 37.45 16.08 17.21
C TRP A 23 38.14 15.88 18.55
N ASN A 24 38.04 14.69 19.14
CA ASN A 24 38.67 14.42 20.45
C ASN A 24 40.20 14.34 20.41
N ALA A 25 40.81 14.27 19.22
CA ALA A 25 42.27 14.31 19.05
C ALA A 25 42.81 15.75 18.94
N LEU A 26 41.93 16.74 18.75
CA LEU A 26 42.33 18.15 18.67
C LEU A 26 42.61 18.74 20.06
N PRO A 27 43.61 19.64 20.18
CA PRO A 27 43.80 20.47 21.37
C PRO A 27 42.52 21.25 21.74
N VAL A 28 42.31 21.46 23.04
CA VAL A 28 41.15 22.21 23.56
C VAL A 28 41.05 23.60 22.93
N GLU A 29 42.17 24.33 22.84
CA GLU A 29 42.22 25.66 22.24
C GLU A 29 41.75 25.67 20.77
N GLN A 30 42.10 24.65 19.99
CA GLN A 30 41.66 24.55 18.59
C GLN A 30 40.17 24.25 18.50
N ARG A 31 39.66 23.36 19.37
CA ARG A 31 38.22 23.08 19.45
C ARG A 31 37.41 24.32 19.83
N ASP A 32 37.86 25.06 20.84
CA ASP A 32 37.21 26.30 21.27
C ASP A 32 37.31 27.38 20.19
N GLY A 33 38.45 27.49 19.50
CA GLY A 33 38.60 28.39 18.37
C GLY A 33 37.64 28.08 17.22
N MET A 34 37.51 26.80 16.84
CA MET A 34 36.56 26.35 15.80
C MET A 34 35.11 26.60 16.21
N LYS A 35 34.77 26.30 17.47
CA LYS A 35 33.46 26.53 18.07
C LYS A 35 33.07 28.00 17.98
N ASN A 36 33.91 28.88 18.51
CA ASN A 36 33.67 30.32 18.53
C ASN A 36 33.59 30.89 17.12
N TYR A 37 34.51 30.48 16.23
CA TYR A 37 34.51 30.93 14.83
C TYR A 37 33.20 30.59 14.11
N ILE A 38 32.73 29.34 14.21
CA ILE A 38 31.48 28.92 13.55
C ILE A 38 30.29 29.68 14.15
N SER A 39 30.21 29.81 15.47
CA SER A 39 29.14 30.57 16.14
C SER A 39 29.13 32.05 15.73
N GLU A 40 30.30 32.71 15.71
CA GLU A 40 30.42 34.12 15.29
C GLU A 40 30.00 34.34 13.85
N VAL A 41 30.42 33.46 12.92
CA VAL A 41 30.03 33.55 11.51
C VAL A 41 28.53 33.34 11.35
N ILE A 42 27.92 32.40 12.08
CA ILE A 42 26.47 32.20 12.08
C ILE A 42 25.74 33.46 12.56
N VAL A 43 26.17 34.05 13.68
CA VAL A 43 25.58 35.28 14.22
C VAL A 43 25.72 36.43 13.22
N GLN A 44 26.91 36.64 12.64
CA GLN A 44 27.16 37.70 11.67
C GLN A 44 26.27 37.57 10.41
N LEU A 45 26.08 36.36 9.90
CA LEU A 45 25.25 36.12 8.71
C LEU A 45 23.75 36.22 9.01
N SER A 46 23.32 35.77 10.20
CA SER A 46 21.92 35.79 10.60
C SER A 46 21.47 37.13 11.21
N SER A 47 22.37 38.03 11.59
CA SER A 47 21.99 39.36 12.11
C SER A 47 21.47 40.32 11.04
N ASN A 48 21.70 40.04 9.75
CA ASN A 48 21.25 40.87 8.63
C ASN A 48 20.36 40.07 7.69
N GLU A 49 19.10 40.50 7.50
CA GLU A 49 18.11 39.82 6.66
C GLU A 49 18.63 39.56 5.23
N THR A 50 19.19 40.57 4.57
CA THR A 50 19.64 40.45 3.18
C THR A 50 20.74 39.40 3.06
N SER A 51 21.71 39.42 3.99
CA SER A 51 22.81 38.45 4.03
C SER A 51 22.29 37.05 4.33
N PHE A 52 21.40 36.91 5.31
CA PHE A 52 20.79 35.65 5.70
C PHE A 52 20.01 35.00 4.56
N ARG A 53 19.26 35.78 3.78
CA ARG A 53 18.52 35.28 2.61
C ARG A 53 19.45 34.95 1.43
N MET A 54 20.42 35.81 1.11
CA MET A 54 21.35 35.58 -0.01
C MET A 54 22.25 34.35 0.20
N GLU A 55 22.67 34.11 1.44
CA GLU A 55 23.61 33.04 1.80
C GLU A 55 22.92 31.88 2.55
N ARG A 56 21.59 31.71 2.41
CA ARG A 56 20.79 30.70 3.16
C ARG A 56 21.39 29.29 3.11
N LEU A 57 21.85 28.85 1.95
CA LEU A 57 22.50 27.53 1.80
C LEU A 57 23.81 27.42 2.59
N TYR A 58 24.57 28.51 2.66
CA TYR A 58 25.83 28.57 3.40
C TYR A 58 25.57 28.57 4.92
N VAL A 59 24.59 29.35 5.38
CA VAL A 59 24.15 29.36 6.78
C VAL A 59 23.65 27.97 7.19
N ASN A 60 22.86 27.29 6.36
CA ASN A 60 22.41 25.92 6.64
C ASN A 60 23.58 24.94 6.81
N LYS A 61 24.63 25.03 5.98
CA LYS A 61 25.84 24.20 6.14
C LYS A 61 26.58 24.50 7.44
N LEU A 62 26.65 25.77 7.82
CA LEU A 62 27.23 26.17 9.11
C LEU A 62 26.40 25.63 10.29
N ASN A 63 25.07 25.66 10.21
CA ASN A 63 24.19 25.09 11.23
C ASN A 63 24.41 23.57 11.38
N VAL A 64 24.49 22.82 10.27
CA VAL A 64 24.82 21.39 10.30
C VAL A 64 26.19 21.16 10.95
N THR A 65 27.20 21.95 10.58
CA THR A 65 28.55 21.87 11.16
C THR A 65 28.53 22.15 12.66
N LEU A 66 27.78 23.16 13.10
CA LEU A 66 27.59 23.46 14.52
C LEU A 66 26.94 22.28 15.26
N VAL A 67 25.91 21.66 14.70
CA VAL A 67 25.26 20.49 15.30
C VAL A 67 26.22 19.30 15.40
N GLN A 68 27.09 19.08 14.42
CA GLN A 68 28.15 18.06 14.53
C GLN A 68 29.12 18.36 15.70
N ILE A 69 29.46 19.63 15.95
CA ILE A 69 30.25 20.01 17.14
C ILE A 69 29.47 19.74 18.43
N LEU A 70 28.17 20.06 18.46
CA LEU A 70 27.31 19.82 19.62
C LEU A 70 27.24 18.34 20.01
N LYS A 71 27.25 17.41 19.04
CA LYS A 71 27.31 15.96 19.33
C LYS A 71 28.51 15.58 20.19
N HIS A 72 29.63 16.30 20.07
CA HIS A 72 30.83 16.06 20.85
C HIS A 72 30.87 16.85 22.17
N GLU A 73 30.48 18.13 22.15
CA GLU A 73 30.69 19.06 23.27
C GLU A 73 29.46 19.19 24.18
N TRP A 74 28.25 19.12 23.64
CA TRP A 74 27.01 19.16 24.42
C TRP A 74 26.62 17.71 24.84
N PRO A 75 26.09 17.50 26.05
CA PRO A 75 25.76 18.49 27.09
C PRO A 75 26.89 18.76 28.11
N ALA A 76 27.94 17.93 28.15
CA ALA A 76 28.89 17.94 29.26
C ALA A 76 29.82 19.17 29.31
N ARG A 77 30.35 19.58 28.16
CA ARG A 77 31.37 20.64 28.02
C ARG A 77 30.80 21.99 27.56
N TRP A 78 29.60 22.00 27.00
CA TRP A 78 28.92 23.22 26.58
C TRP A 78 27.52 23.37 27.19
N ARG A 79 27.45 23.37 28.51
CA ARG A 79 26.17 23.36 29.26
C ARG A 79 25.28 24.57 29.00
N SER A 80 25.84 25.74 28.74
CA SER A 80 25.06 26.96 28.51
C SER A 80 24.48 27.07 27.09
N PHE A 81 24.73 26.11 26.20
CA PHE A 81 24.38 26.24 24.78
C PHE A 81 22.89 26.56 24.55
N ILE A 82 21.96 25.78 25.11
CA ILE A 82 20.52 26.05 24.92
C ILE A 82 20.09 27.37 25.57
N PRO A 83 20.46 27.68 26.84
CA PRO A 83 20.21 29.00 27.41
C PRO A 83 20.73 30.17 26.57
N ASP A 84 21.97 30.08 26.08
CA ASP A 84 22.62 31.12 25.28
C ASP A 84 21.94 31.26 23.90
N LEU A 85 21.56 30.14 23.27
CA LEU A 85 20.85 30.13 22.00
C LEU A 85 19.46 30.77 22.13
N VAL A 86 18.72 30.46 23.20
CA VAL A 86 17.40 31.04 23.49
C VAL A 86 17.53 32.54 23.80
N ALA A 87 18.58 32.95 24.51
CA ALA A 87 18.86 34.36 24.76
C ALA A 87 19.19 35.11 23.44
N ALA A 88 20.01 34.53 22.58
CA ALA A 88 20.35 35.09 21.27
C ALA A 88 19.11 35.22 20.36
N ALA A 89 18.23 34.22 20.36
CA ALA A 89 16.98 34.23 19.59
C ALA A 89 16.08 35.43 19.93
N LYS A 90 16.15 35.96 21.15
CA LYS A 90 15.35 37.13 21.57
C LYS A 90 15.90 38.47 21.07
N THR A 91 17.08 38.50 20.46
CA THR A 91 17.75 39.75 20.02
C THR A 91 17.34 40.21 18.63
N SER A 92 16.97 39.29 17.74
CA SER A 92 16.52 39.57 16.37
C SER A 92 15.67 38.43 15.83
N GLU A 93 14.60 38.74 15.10
CA GLU A 93 13.74 37.71 14.48
C GLU A 93 14.49 36.85 13.46
N THR A 94 15.51 37.38 12.77
CA THR A 94 16.33 36.59 11.83
C THR A 94 17.27 35.62 12.53
N ILE A 95 17.83 36.03 13.66
CA ILE A 95 18.63 35.16 14.53
C ILE A 95 17.72 34.09 15.11
N CYS A 96 16.53 34.48 15.59
CA CYS A 96 15.51 33.55 16.06
C CYS A 96 15.17 32.49 15.01
N GLU A 97 14.95 32.89 13.76
CA GLU A 97 14.65 31.97 12.66
C GLU A 97 15.76 30.94 12.49
N ASN A 98 17.02 31.38 12.52
CA ASN A 98 18.16 30.48 12.42
C ASN A 98 18.33 29.59 13.67
N CYS A 99 18.05 30.12 14.87
CA CYS A 99 18.04 29.35 16.11
C CYS A 99 17.02 28.21 16.06
N MET A 100 15.82 28.46 15.52
CA MET A 100 14.82 27.41 15.29
C MET A 100 15.36 26.31 14.37
N VAL A 101 16.00 26.68 13.25
CA VAL A 101 16.63 25.70 12.35
C VAL A 101 17.73 24.89 13.06
N ILE A 102 18.56 25.50 13.89
CA ILE A 102 19.60 24.80 14.68
C ILE A 102 18.96 23.83 15.67
N LEU A 103 17.91 24.25 16.38
CA LEU A 103 17.17 23.41 17.34
C LEU A 103 16.52 22.21 16.66
N LYS A 104 15.92 22.41 15.48
CA LYS A 104 15.39 21.33 14.66
C LYS A 104 16.46 20.32 14.28
N LEU A 105 17.57 20.78 13.70
CA LEU A 105 18.68 19.90 13.29
C LEU A 105 19.26 19.13 14.48
N LEU A 106 19.38 19.77 15.64
CA LEU A 106 19.80 19.11 16.87
C LEU A 106 18.82 18.02 17.30
N SER A 107 17.51 18.26 17.17
CA SER A 107 16.47 17.25 17.43
C SER A 107 16.64 16.03 16.54
N GLU A 108 16.68 16.24 15.23
CA GLU A 108 16.73 15.18 14.21
C GLU A 108 18.00 14.32 14.41
N GLU A 109 19.14 14.94 14.71
CA GLU A 109 20.39 14.22 14.99
C GLU A 109 20.33 13.37 16.27
N VAL A 110 19.64 13.84 17.31
CA VAL A 110 19.54 13.12 18.59
C VAL A 110 18.48 12.01 18.53
N PHE A 111 17.36 12.24 17.85
CA PHE A 111 16.18 11.36 17.91
C PHE A 111 15.95 10.51 16.65
N ASP A 112 16.28 11.01 15.45
CA ASP A 112 15.98 10.33 14.18
C ASP A 112 17.21 9.65 13.58
N PHE A 113 18.36 10.33 13.51
CA PHE A 113 19.59 9.83 12.88
C PHE A 113 20.57 9.15 13.83
N SER A 114 20.22 9.01 15.10
CA SER A 114 21.11 8.45 16.11
C SER A 114 21.34 6.93 15.98
N ARG A 115 20.49 6.22 15.23
CA ARG A 115 20.64 4.77 14.98
C ARG A 115 21.82 4.50 14.04
N GLY A 116 22.94 4.05 14.61
CA GLY A 116 24.13 3.60 13.88
C GLY A 116 25.30 4.59 13.86
N GLU A 117 25.08 5.87 14.21
CA GLU A 117 26.14 6.88 14.28
C GLU A 117 26.69 7.14 15.68
N MET A 118 25.90 6.87 16.73
CA MET A 118 26.24 7.19 18.12
C MET A 118 26.00 6.01 19.06
N THR A 119 26.71 5.97 20.19
CA THR A 119 26.50 4.92 21.20
C THR A 119 25.17 5.12 21.92
N GLN A 120 24.51 4.03 22.31
CA GLN A 120 23.23 4.09 23.03
C GLN A 120 23.29 4.95 24.31
N GLN A 121 24.42 4.89 25.03
CA GLN A 121 24.64 5.70 26.23
C GLN A 121 24.67 7.20 25.92
N LYS A 122 25.39 7.61 24.86
CA LYS A 122 25.47 9.01 24.46
C LYS A 122 24.11 9.53 23.98
N ILE A 123 23.34 8.71 23.26
CA ILE A 123 21.97 9.04 22.85
C ILE A 123 21.11 9.29 24.08
N LYS A 124 21.14 8.39 25.06
CA LYS A 124 20.37 8.53 26.31
C LYS A 124 20.73 9.82 27.05
N GLU A 125 22.02 10.17 27.14
CA GLU A 125 22.49 11.41 27.76
C GLU A 125 21.96 12.65 27.02
N LEU A 126 22.08 12.69 25.69
CA LEU A 126 21.57 13.82 24.88
C LEU A 126 20.06 13.99 25.02
N LYS A 127 19.30 12.88 25.00
CA LYS A 127 17.84 12.91 25.22
C LYS A 127 17.47 13.44 26.60
N GLN A 128 18.18 13.00 27.65
CA GLN A 128 17.92 13.47 29.02
C GLN A 128 18.23 14.95 29.18
N SER A 129 19.35 15.42 28.63
CA SER A 129 19.70 16.84 28.68
C SER A 129 18.74 17.71 27.88
N LEU A 130 18.33 17.29 26.68
CA LEU A 130 17.37 18.07 25.89
C LEU A 130 16.02 18.18 26.60
N ASN A 131 15.55 17.09 27.21
CA ASN A 131 14.34 17.09 28.01
C ASN A 131 14.43 18.01 29.23
N SER A 132 15.59 18.07 29.89
CA SER A 132 15.78 18.94 31.07
C SER A 132 15.77 20.43 30.72
N GLU A 133 16.15 20.79 29.48
CA GLU A 133 16.20 22.18 29.01
C GLU A 133 15.00 22.53 28.11
N PHE A 134 14.10 21.58 27.84
CA PHE A 134 13.02 21.74 26.88
C PHE A 134 12.04 22.85 27.26
N GLN A 135 11.88 23.16 28.54
CA GLN A 135 11.05 24.28 28.99
C GLN A 135 11.42 25.59 28.29
N LEU A 136 12.72 25.90 28.18
CA LEU A 136 13.20 27.13 27.55
C LEU A 136 12.87 27.17 26.05
N ILE A 137 12.99 26.02 25.38
CA ILE A 137 12.69 25.86 23.96
C ILE A 137 11.18 26.01 23.74
N HIS A 138 10.38 25.36 24.58
CA HIS A 138 8.92 25.41 24.51
C HIS A 138 8.38 26.82 24.72
N GLU A 139 8.87 27.54 25.73
CA GLU A 139 8.53 28.95 25.97
C GLU A 139 8.90 29.84 24.79
N LEU A 140 10.08 29.62 24.17
CA LEU A 140 10.49 30.35 22.97
C LEU A 140 9.54 30.08 21.79
N CYS A 141 9.19 28.82 21.53
CA CYS A 141 8.26 28.45 20.47
C CYS A 141 6.89 29.12 20.66
N LEU A 142 6.32 29.05 21.88
CA LEU A 142 5.03 29.68 22.17
C LEU A 142 5.09 31.21 22.07
N TYR A 143 6.20 31.83 22.51
CA TYR A 143 6.40 33.26 22.35
C TYR A 143 6.42 33.66 20.86
N VAL A 144 7.18 32.94 20.03
CA VAL A 144 7.27 33.24 18.59
C VAL A 144 5.91 33.07 17.90
N LEU A 145 5.20 31.97 18.19
CA LEU A 145 3.89 31.69 17.61
C LEU A 145 2.80 32.69 18.04
N SER A 146 2.98 33.38 19.17
CA SER A 146 2.02 34.37 19.66
C SER A 146 2.38 35.81 19.27
N ALA A 147 3.66 36.14 19.18
CA ALA A 147 4.13 37.52 19.04
C ALA A 147 4.60 37.88 17.62
N SER A 148 5.19 36.94 16.87
CA SER A 148 5.77 37.27 15.56
C SER A 148 4.71 37.36 14.47
N GLN A 149 4.96 38.22 13.48
CA GLN A 149 4.18 38.32 12.24
C GLN A 149 4.99 37.86 11.02
N ARG A 150 6.25 37.43 11.22
CA ARG A 150 7.13 36.99 10.12
C ARG A 150 6.84 35.56 9.73
N THR A 151 6.33 35.37 8.52
CA THR A 151 5.97 34.07 7.96
C THR A 151 7.10 33.05 8.01
N GLU A 152 8.33 33.42 7.61
CA GLU A 152 9.47 32.50 7.61
C GLU A 152 9.84 32.03 9.03
N LEU A 153 9.78 32.91 10.02
CA LEU A 153 10.05 32.57 11.42
C LEU A 153 8.97 31.66 12.01
N ILE A 154 7.69 31.94 11.73
CA ILE A 154 6.58 31.07 12.14
C ILE A 154 6.74 29.68 11.50
N ARG A 155 7.04 29.60 10.20
CA ARG A 155 7.28 28.34 9.50
C ARG A 155 8.46 27.56 10.08
N ALA A 156 9.59 28.24 10.36
CA ALA A 156 10.74 27.63 11.01
C ALA A 156 10.39 27.08 12.40
N THR A 157 9.58 27.81 13.16
CA THR A 157 9.12 27.41 14.50
C THR A 157 8.18 26.20 14.45
N LEU A 158 7.20 26.18 13.54
CA LEU A 158 6.33 25.03 13.33
C LEU A 158 7.12 23.80 12.87
N SER A 159 8.07 23.96 11.95
CA SER A 159 8.93 22.85 11.52
C SER A 159 9.83 22.34 12.64
N THR A 160 10.22 23.21 13.58
CA THR A 160 11.01 22.83 14.76
C THR A 160 10.15 22.06 15.76
N LEU A 161 8.92 22.52 16.00
CA LEU A 161 7.95 21.79 16.81
C LEU A 161 7.63 20.41 16.24
N HIS A 162 7.46 20.29 14.91
CA HIS A 162 7.24 19.00 14.25
C HIS A 162 8.32 17.97 14.62
N ALA A 163 9.59 18.35 14.62
CA ALA A 163 10.71 17.49 15.00
C ALA A 163 10.79 17.16 16.52
N PHE A 164 9.97 17.80 17.34
CA PHE A 164 9.95 17.63 18.80
C PHE A 164 8.75 16.82 19.30
N LEU A 165 7.59 16.94 18.64
CA LEU A 165 6.30 16.45 19.15
C LEU A 165 6.26 14.94 19.41
N SER A 166 7.08 14.14 18.72
CA SER A 166 7.10 12.67 18.86
C SER A 166 7.75 12.18 20.15
N TRP A 167 8.51 13.03 20.88
CA TRP A 167 9.30 12.58 22.03
C TRP A 167 9.28 13.50 23.26
N ILE A 168 8.74 14.71 23.16
CA ILE A 168 8.69 15.65 24.29
C ILE A 168 7.70 15.19 25.37
N PRO A 169 7.87 15.64 26.63
CA PRO A 169 6.91 15.34 27.69
C PRO A 169 5.49 15.85 27.35
N LEU A 170 4.49 14.99 27.57
CA LEU A 170 3.11 15.21 27.12
C LEU A 170 2.43 16.43 27.74
N GLY A 171 2.83 16.83 28.94
CA GLY A 171 2.33 18.06 29.58
C GLY A 171 2.57 19.30 28.72
N TYR A 172 3.67 19.37 27.96
CA TYR A 172 3.90 20.48 27.03
C TYR A 172 2.92 20.50 25.86
N ILE A 173 2.33 19.36 25.50
CA ILE A 173 1.37 19.25 24.39
C ILE A 173 -0.06 19.48 24.89
N PHE A 174 -0.46 18.74 25.92
CA PHE A 174 -1.86 18.64 26.36
C PHE A 174 -2.24 19.53 27.54
N GLU A 175 -1.26 20.00 28.32
CA GLU A 175 -1.47 20.84 29.51
C GLU A 175 -0.98 22.29 29.29
N SER A 176 -0.57 22.60 28.06
CA SER A 176 -0.15 23.92 27.61
C SER A 176 -1.07 24.43 26.48
N PRO A 177 -0.99 25.73 26.09
CA PRO A 177 -1.78 26.26 24.99
C PRO A 177 -1.27 25.82 23.61
N LEU A 178 -0.26 24.94 23.52
CA LEU A 178 0.36 24.51 22.26
C LEU A 178 -0.66 23.90 21.29
N LEU A 179 -1.46 22.93 21.76
CA LEU A 179 -2.44 22.25 20.91
C LEU A 179 -3.50 23.22 20.35
N GLU A 180 -4.03 24.11 21.20
CA GLU A 180 -4.96 25.15 20.78
C GLU A 180 -4.33 26.13 19.78
N THR A 181 -3.04 26.43 19.96
CA THR A 181 -2.28 27.30 19.06
C THR A 181 -2.11 26.66 17.69
N LEU A 182 -1.72 25.38 17.63
CA LEU A 182 -1.63 24.62 16.38
C LEU A 182 -2.98 24.63 15.64
N LEU A 183 -4.09 24.35 16.33
CA LEU A 183 -5.41 24.36 15.72
C LEU A 183 -5.82 25.73 15.15
N LYS A 184 -5.31 26.85 15.70
CA LYS A 184 -5.51 28.20 15.15
C LYS A 184 -4.69 28.47 13.89
N PHE A 185 -3.52 27.87 13.74
CA PHE A 185 -2.67 28.00 12.55
C PHE A 185 -3.14 27.11 11.38
N PHE A 186 -3.85 26.02 11.67
CA PHE A 186 -4.34 25.08 10.65
C PHE A 186 -5.13 25.72 9.49
N PRO A 187 -6.13 26.61 9.73
CA PRO A 187 -6.88 27.23 8.63
C PRO A 187 -6.05 28.19 7.75
N MET A 188 -4.88 28.65 8.22
CA MET A 188 -4.06 29.62 7.52
C MET A 188 -3.25 28.95 6.39
N PRO A 189 -3.43 29.31 5.10
CA PRO A 189 -2.80 28.62 3.98
C PRO A 189 -1.26 28.50 4.09
N SER A 190 -0.58 29.57 4.50
CA SER A 190 0.89 29.61 4.61
C SER A 190 1.48 28.65 5.66
N TYR A 191 0.65 28.13 6.57
CA TYR A 191 1.08 27.31 7.70
C TYR A 191 0.36 25.95 7.77
N ARG A 192 -0.72 25.77 6.99
CA ARG A 192 -1.63 24.63 7.02
C ARG A 192 -0.91 23.28 6.98
N ASN A 193 -0.02 23.07 6.01
CA ASN A 193 0.68 21.80 5.84
C ASN A 193 1.61 21.46 7.01
N LEU A 194 2.45 22.41 7.44
CA LEU A 194 3.35 22.21 8.58
C LEU A 194 2.56 21.99 9.88
N THR A 195 1.45 22.70 10.04
CA THR A 195 0.57 22.55 11.21
C THR A 195 -0.09 21.17 11.20
N LEU A 196 -0.56 20.70 10.05
CA LEU A 196 -1.15 19.38 9.93
C LEU A 196 -0.14 18.26 10.20
N GLN A 197 1.12 18.43 9.78
CA GLN A 197 2.21 17.53 10.15
C GLN A 197 2.42 17.50 11.67
N CYS A 198 2.44 18.66 12.34
CA CYS A 198 2.47 18.73 13.81
C CYS A 198 1.29 17.99 14.45
N LEU A 199 0.06 18.25 13.98
CA LEU A 199 -1.14 17.58 14.48
C LEU A 199 -1.12 16.06 14.23
N THR A 200 -0.47 15.61 13.16
CA THR A 200 -0.29 14.18 12.84
C THR A 200 0.64 13.50 13.85
N GLU A 201 1.76 14.14 14.22
CA GLU A 201 2.62 13.63 15.29
C GLU A 201 1.85 13.52 16.61
N VAL A 202 1.09 14.56 16.96
CA VAL A 202 0.24 14.54 18.17
C VAL A 202 -0.79 13.42 18.10
N ALA A 203 -1.42 13.20 16.93
CA ALA A 203 -2.41 12.16 16.72
C ALA A 203 -1.85 10.73 16.77
N ALA A 204 -0.55 10.56 16.54
CA ALA A 204 0.12 9.25 16.61
C ALA A 204 0.51 8.85 18.04
N LEU A 205 0.61 9.81 18.96
CA LEU A 205 0.97 9.59 20.37
C LEU A 205 -0.09 8.72 21.07
N ASN A 206 0.31 7.61 21.70
CA ASN A 206 -0.61 6.75 22.45
C ASN A 206 -0.11 6.46 23.86
N PHE A 207 -0.90 6.88 24.86
CA PHE A 207 -0.56 6.77 26.28
C PHE A 207 -1.74 6.29 27.15
N GLY A 208 -2.57 5.41 26.57
CA GLY A 208 -3.80 4.93 27.20
C GLY A 208 -4.85 6.03 27.32
N ASP A 209 -5.75 5.89 28.30
CA ASP A 209 -6.99 6.67 28.32
C ASP A 209 -6.87 8.10 28.89
N PHE A 210 -5.70 8.47 29.43
CA PHE A 210 -5.54 9.68 30.23
C PHE A 210 -5.85 10.98 29.45
N TYR A 211 -5.45 11.05 28.18
CA TYR A 211 -5.67 12.23 27.33
C TYR A 211 -6.80 12.06 26.31
N ASN A 212 -7.66 11.04 26.45
CA ASN A 212 -8.75 10.75 25.51
C ASN A 212 -9.64 11.96 25.22
N MET A 213 -9.97 12.75 26.24
CA MET A 213 -10.79 13.96 26.08
C MET A 213 -10.11 15.03 25.22
N GLN A 214 -8.78 15.15 25.32
CA GLN A 214 -7.97 16.09 24.55
C GLN A 214 -7.92 15.66 23.08
N TYR A 215 -7.78 14.35 22.80
CA TYR A 215 -7.88 13.82 21.43
C TYR A 215 -9.25 14.07 20.80
N VAL A 216 -10.35 13.87 21.55
CA VAL A 216 -11.71 14.18 21.09
C VAL A 216 -11.84 15.67 20.76
N LYS A 217 -11.39 16.56 21.66
CA LYS A 217 -11.42 18.01 21.44
C LYS A 217 -10.60 18.44 20.22
N MET A 218 -9.39 17.89 20.08
CA MET A 218 -8.53 18.14 18.93
C MET A 218 -9.21 17.73 17.63
N TYR A 219 -9.70 16.49 17.56
CA TYR A 219 -10.30 15.94 16.35
C TYR A 219 -11.59 16.68 15.97
N THR A 220 -12.47 16.96 16.93
CA THR A 220 -13.72 17.69 16.67
C THR A 220 -13.47 19.12 16.17
N PHE A 221 -12.54 19.86 16.79
CA PHE A 221 -12.17 21.20 16.31
C PHE A 221 -11.50 21.16 14.93
N PHE A 222 -10.57 20.21 14.73
CA PHE A 222 -9.93 19.97 13.43
C PHE A 222 -10.97 19.72 12.34
N MET A 223 -11.95 18.85 12.60
CA MET A 223 -12.99 18.50 11.62
C MET A 223 -13.87 19.70 11.24
N VAL A 224 -14.14 20.62 12.16
CA VAL A 224 -14.88 21.86 11.87
C VAL A 224 -14.07 22.76 10.93
N GLN A 225 -12.77 22.95 11.21
CA GLN A 225 -11.89 23.74 10.36
C GLN A 225 -11.68 23.09 8.99
N LEU A 226 -11.51 21.76 8.94
CA LEU A 226 -11.33 21.02 7.69
C LEU A 226 -12.53 21.19 6.78
N GLN A 227 -13.76 21.10 7.30
CA GLN A 227 -14.97 21.29 6.50
C GLN A 227 -15.10 22.70 5.91
N ALA A 228 -14.54 23.72 6.57
CA ALA A 228 -14.48 25.07 6.02
C ALA A 228 -13.42 25.21 4.91
N ILE A 229 -12.29 24.52 5.05
CA ILE A 229 -11.16 24.56 4.09
C ILE A 229 -11.45 23.69 2.86
N LEU A 230 -11.99 22.50 3.08
CA LEU A 230 -12.26 21.46 2.09
C LEU A 230 -13.71 20.97 2.29
N PRO A 231 -14.71 21.64 1.70
CA PRO A 231 -16.11 21.26 1.86
C PRO A 231 -16.37 19.79 1.52
N PRO A 232 -17.27 19.08 2.24
CA PRO A 232 -17.59 17.68 1.96
C PRO A 232 -18.10 17.39 0.54
N THR A 233 -18.58 18.42 -0.17
CA THR A 233 -19.05 18.33 -1.56
C THR A 233 -17.91 18.39 -2.58
N THR A 234 -16.69 18.70 -2.16
CA THR A 234 -15.53 18.77 -3.05
C THR A 234 -15.16 17.40 -3.57
N LYS A 235 -15.03 17.28 -4.88
CA LYS A 235 -14.51 16.10 -5.54
C LYS A 235 -12.99 16.05 -5.39
N ILE A 236 -12.52 15.44 -4.30
CA ILE A 236 -11.09 15.39 -3.94
C ILE A 236 -10.19 14.87 -5.08
N PRO A 237 -10.54 13.80 -5.83
CA PRO A 237 -9.70 13.33 -6.94
C PRO A 237 -9.50 14.39 -8.03
N GLU A 238 -10.56 15.09 -8.42
CA GLU A 238 -10.49 16.16 -9.44
C GLU A 238 -9.72 17.38 -8.90
N ALA A 239 -9.89 17.72 -7.62
CA ALA A 239 -9.15 18.82 -6.98
C ALA A 239 -7.66 18.51 -6.85
N TYR A 240 -7.29 17.26 -6.56
CA TYR A 240 -5.89 16.83 -6.47
C TYR A 240 -5.19 16.87 -7.82
N ALA A 241 -5.85 16.36 -8.87
CA ALA A 241 -5.29 16.31 -10.22
C ALA A 241 -5.01 17.71 -10.80
N ASN A 242 -5.83 18.70 -10.44
CA ASN A 242 -5.69 20.09 -10.90
C ASN A 242 -5.01 21.01 -9.87
N GLY A 243 -4.62 20.46 -8.72
CA GLY A 243 -4.08 21.21 -7.60
C GLY A 243 -2.60 21.55 -7.76
N SER A 244 -2.15 22.55 -7.01
CA SER A 244 -0.73 22.86 -6.82
C SER A 244 -0.03 21.79 -5.97
N SER A 245 1.30 21.77 -6.02
CA SER A 245 2.11 20.90 -5.15
C SER A 245 1.80 21.06 -3.65
N GLU A 246 1.43 22.27 -3.20
CA GLU A 246 1.04 22.51 -1.81
C GLU A 246 -0.32 21.91 -1.47
N GLU A 247 -1.27 21.91 -2.41
CA GLU A 247 -2.59 21.30 -2.24
C GLU A 247 -2.52 19.79 -2.31
N GLN A 248 -1.69 19.24 -3.21
CA GLN A 248 -1.41 17.80 -3.26
C GLN A 248 -0.76 17.33 -1.95
N ALA A 249 0.24 18.06 -1.44
CA ALA A 249 0.84 17.80 -0.15
C ALA A 249 -0.17 17.91 1.00
N PHE A 250 -1.15 18.83 0.91
CA PHE A 250 -2.22 18.95 1.90
C PHE A 250 -3.09 17.69 1.94
N ILE A 251 -3.51 17.16 0.79
CA ILE A 251 -4.29 15.92 0.73
C ILE A 251 -3.48 14.72 1.25
N GLN A 252 -2.20 14.63 0.93
CA GLN A 252 -1.31 13.59 1.46
C GLN A 252 -1.18 13.70 3.00
N ASN A 253 -0.97 14.91 3.53
CA ASN A 253 -0.92 15.14 4.97
C ASN A 253 -2.26 14.82 5.67
N LEU A 254 -3.41 15.01 4.99
CA LEU A 254 -4.71 14.60 5.53
C LEU A 254 -4.83 13.09 5.63
N ALA A 255 -4.37 12.35 4.61
CA ALA A 255 -4.32 10.88 4.66
C ALA A 255 -3.48 10.41 5.86
N LEU A 256 -2.30 11.00 6.05
CA LEU A 256 -1.41 10.69 7.18
C LEU A 256 -2.06 11.03 8.53
N PHE A 257 -2.71 12.19 8.65
CA PHE A 257 -3.41 12.58 9.87
C PHE A 257 -4.53 11.59 10.23
N PHE A 258 -5.44 11.32 9.29
CA PHE A 258 -6.58 10.43 9.54
C PHE A 258 -6.13 9.01 9.89
N THR A 259 -5.23 8.43 9.11
CA THR A 259 -4.74 7.07 9.35
C THR A 259 -3.99 6.97 10.67
N SER A 260 -3.16 7.96 11.03
CA SER A 260 -2.45 8.00 12.31
C SER A 260 -3.41 8.14 13.49
N PHE A 261 -4.36 9.09 13.42
CA PHE A 261 -5.34 9.31 14.48
C PHE A 261 -6.20 8.06 14.71
N TYR A 262 -6.75 7.48 13.63
CA TYR A 262 -7.64 6.35 13.77
C TYR A 262 -6.94 5.09 14.26
N LYS A 263 -5.72 4.82 13.77
CA LYS A 263 -4.93 3.68 14.23
C LYS A 263 -4.73 3.67 15.75
N SER A 264 -4.58 4.84 16.36
CA SER A 264 -4.36 4.98 17.80
C SER A 264 -5.64 5.21 18.61
N HIS A 265 -6.63 5.93 18.06
CA HIS A 265 -7.70 6.55 18.86
C HIS A 265 -9.11 6.40 18.29
N ILE A 266 -9.34 5.60 17.23
CA ILE A 266 -10.68 5.52 16.60
C ILE A 266 -11.79 5.18 17.61
N ARG A 267 -11.52 4.28 18.57
CA ARG A 267 -12.48 3.85 19.59
C ARG A 267 -12.98 4.98 20.49
N VAL A 268 -12.15 6.00 20.73
CA VAL A 268 -12.54 7.15 21.55
C VAL A 268 -13.64 7.98 20.88
N LEU A 269 -13.72 7.93 19.54
CA LEU A 269 -14.76 8.61 18.77
C LEU A 269 -16.09 7.84 18.69
N GLU A 270 -16.13 6.58 19.13
CA GLU A 270 -17.32 5.71 19.03
C GLU A 270 -18.32 5.91 20.19
N SER A 271 -18.02 6.82 21.14
CA SER A 271 -18.75 6.89 22.43
C SER A 271 -20.00 7.78 22.42
N THR A 272 -19.99 8.93 21.73
CA THR A 272 -21.10 9.90 21.74
C THR A 272 -21.58 10.16 20.32
N GLN A 273 -22.85 10.54 20.14
CA GLN A 273 -23.43 10.76 18.81
C GLN A 273 -22.72 11.86 18.01
N ASP A 274 -22.27 12.92 18.68
CA ASP A 274 -21.52 14.01 18.04
C ASP A 274 -20.14 13.53 17.56
N ASN A 275 -19.46 12.73 18.39
CA ASN A 275 -18.17 12.14 18.03
C ASN A 275 -18.31 11.15 16.87
N ILE A 276 -19.36 10.32 16.91
CA ILE A 276 -19.71 9.37 15.83
C ILE A 276 -19.94 10.12 14.52
N SER A 277 -20.67 11.24 14.56
CA SER A 277 -20.93 12.05 13.37
C SER A 277 -19.65 12.61 12.77
N ALA A 278 -18.73 13.10 13.61
CA ALA A 278 -17.41 13.58 13.17
C ALA A 278 -16.49 12.43 12.68
N LEU A 279 -16.58 11.24 13.28
CA LEU A 279 -15.87 10.04 12.84
C LEU A 279 -16.33 9.63 11.44
N LEU A 280 -17.64 9.46 11.23
CA LEU A 280 -18.20 9.08 9.94
C LEU A 280 -17.85 10.10 8.85
N MET A 281 -17.86 11.38 9.18
CA MET A 281 -17.43 12.42 8.24
C MET A 281 -15.95 12.31 7.89
N GLY A 282 -15.06 12.03 8.85
CA GLY A 282 -13.64 11.84 8.57
C GLY A 282 -13.33 10.56 7.79
N LEU A 283 -14.05 9.47 8.05
CA LEU A 283 -13.98 8.25 7.22
C LEU A 283 -14.41 8.53 5.77
N GLU A 284 -15.42 9.37 5.57
CA GLU A 284 -15.83 9.80 4.23
C GLU A 284 -14.71 10.58 3.52
N TYR A 285 -14.03 11.51 4.21
CA TYR A 285 -12.85 12.17 3.67
C TYR A 285 -11.78 11.16 3.29
N LEU A 286 -11.45 10.20 4.17
CA LEU A 286 -10.41 9.20 3.90
C LEU A 286 -10.78 8.32 2.70
N ILE A 287 -12.06 7.93 2.55
CA ILE A 287 -12.54 7.18 1.38
C ILE A 287 -12.37 8.02 0.11
N ASN A 288 -12.77 9.29 0.12
CA ASN A 288 -12.63 10.18 -1.04
C ASN A 288 -11.15 10.47 -1.39
N ILE A 289 -10.28 10.59 -0.39
CA ILE A 289 -8.82 10.70 -0.57
C ILE A 289 -8.27 9.41 -1.20
N SER A 290 -8.79 8.24 -0.82
CA SER A 290 -8.36 6.96 -1.39
C SER A 290 -8.72 6.78 -2.87
N TYR A 291 -9.58 7.63 -3.44
CA TYR A 291 -9.85 7.66 -4.89
C TYR A 291 -8.85 8.53 -5.67
N VAL A 292 -7.95 9.26 -5.00
CA VAL A 292 -6.89 10.02 -5.65
C VAL A 292 -5.97 9.08 -6.44
N ASP A 293 -5.59 9.50 -7.64
CA ASP A 293 -4.68 8.75 -8.50
C ASP A 293 -3.22 9.05 -8.17
N ASP A 294 -2.82 8.69 -6.95
CA ASP A 294 -1.45 8.76 -6.45
C ASP A 294 -1.14 7.50 -5.63
N THR A 295 -0.10 6.76 -6.04
CA THR A 295 0.25 5.46 -5.47
C THR A 295 0.64 5.55 -4.00
N GLU A 296 1.35 6.61 -3.59
CA GLU A 296 1.82 6.76 -2.21
C GLU A 296 0.66 7.13 -1.28
N VAL A 297 -0.23 8.03 -1.71
CA VAL A 297 -1.46 8.37 -0.98
C VAL A 297 -2.34 7.14 -0.83
N PHE A 298 -2.55 6.37 -1.91
CA PHE A 298 -3.38 5.18 -1.87
C PHE A 298 -2.79 4.09 -0.96
N LYS A 299 -1.48 3.88 -0.99
CA LYS A 299 -0.78 2.90 -0.14
C LYS A 299 -0.98 3.18 1.35
N VAL A 300 -0.80 4.44 1.77
CA VAL A 300 -1.05 4.87 3.16
C VAL A 300 -2.50 4.58 3.58
N CYS A 301 -3.46 4.87 2.71
CA CYS A 301 -4.87 4.60 2.99
C CYS A 301 -5.18 3.11 3.03
N LEU A 302 -4.66 2.34 2.07
CA LEU A 302 -4.86 0.90 1.94
C LEU A 302 -4.34 0.13 3.15
N ASP A 303 -3.14 0.47 3.64
CA ASP A 303 -2.55 -0.15 4.83
C ASP A 303 -3.47 0.04 6.06
N TYR A 304 -4.02 1.24 6.23
CA TYR A 304 -4.98 1.52 7.29
C TYR A 304 -6.31 0.78 7.08
N TRP A 305 -6.87 0.80 5.87
CA TRP A 305 -8.12 0.10 5.57
C TRP A 305 -8.01 -1.40 5.82
N ASN A 306 -6.92 -2.04 5.41
CA ASN A 306 -6.69 -3.45 5.69
C ASN A 306 -6.67 -3.71 7.20
N SER A 307 -5.94 -2.88 7.97
CA SER A 307 -5.88 -2.99 9.43
C SER A 307 -7.25 -2.84 10.10
N LEU A 308 -8.05 -1.84 9.69
CA LEU A 308 -9.37 -1.60 10.28
C LEU A 308 -10.35 -2.74 9.96
N VAL A 309 -10.38 -3.17 8.70
CA VAL A 309 -11.29 -4.23 8.25
C VAL A 309 -10.93 -5.55 8.92
N LEU A 310 -9.63 -5.86 9.05
CA LEU A 310 -9.15 -7.03 9.79
C LEU A 310 -9.63 -6.98 11.26
N GLU A 311 -9.48 -5.85 11.95
CA GLU A 311 -9.97 -5.69 13.33
C GLU A 311 -11.48 -5.96 13.44
N LEU A 312 -12.28 -5.41 12.52
CA LEU A 312 -13.72 -5.60 12.49
C LEU A 312 -14.11 -7.07 12.20
N PHE A 313 -13.34 -7.74 11.32
CA PHE A 313 -13.54 -9.14 10.96
C PHE A 313 -13.19 -10.10 12.10
N GLU A 314 -12.04 -9.91 12.77
CA GLU A 314 -11.62 -10.76 13.88
C GLU A 314 -12.60 -10.69 15.07
N LEU A 315 -13.12 -9.50 15.36
CA LEU A 315 -14.16 -9.32 16.38
C LEU A 315 -15.46 -10.07 16.04
N HIS A 316 -15.78 -10.19 14.74
CA HIS A 316 -16.95 -10.92 14.28
C HIS A 316 -16.77 -12.44 14.37
N ASN A 317 -15.67 -12.99 13.87
CA ASN A 317 -15.43 -14.43 13.87
C ASN A 317 -15.31 -15.05 15.27
N ASN A 318 -14.83 -14.28 16.25
CA ASN A 318 -14.75 -14.73 17.63
C ASN A 318 -16.14 -15.00 18.26
N LEU A 319 -17.24 -14.49 17.68
CA LEU A 319 -18.61 -14.78 18.11
C LEU A 319 -19.17 -16.07 17.47
N ASP A 320 -18.78 -16.38 16.23
CA ASP A 320 -19.32 -17.51 15.46
C ASP A 320 -18.59 -18.84 15.73
N ASN A 321 -17.55 -18.86 16.58
CA ASN A 321 -16.81 -20.07 16.93
C ASN A 321 -17.52 -20.88 18.06
N PRO A 322 -18.07 -22.07 17.76
CA PRO A 322 -18.79 -22.89 18.75
C PRO A 322 -17.91 -23.36 19.92
N ALA A 323 -16.59 -23.42 19.74
CA ALA A 323 -15.65 -23.88 20.77
C ALA A 323 -15.54 -22.89 21.94
N VAL A 324 -15.74 -21.59 21.69
CA VAL A 324 -15.69 -20.54 22.74
C VAL A 324 -17.01 -20.51 23.53
N THR A 325 -18.14 -20.73 22.84
CA THR A 325 -19.47 -20.86 23.47
C THR A 325 -19.57 -22.12 24.35
N VAL A 326 -18.97 -23.23 23.95
CA VAL A 326 -18.94 -24.47 24.76
C VAL A 326 -18.01 -24.35 25.97
N ASN A 327 -16.85 -23.69 25.85
CA ASN A 327 -16.00 -23.41 27.01
C ASN A 327 -16.64 -22.44 28.02
N MET A 328 -17.55 -21.57 27.58
CA MET A 328 -18.32 -20.66 28.44
C MET A 328 -19.52 -21.32 29.12
N MET A 329 -20.15 -22.33 28.52
CA MET A 329 -21.26 -23.08 29.14
C MET A 329 -20.81 -24.21 30.09
N GLY A 330 -19.55 -24.66 30.01
CA GLY A 330 -19.03 -25.80 30.77
C GLY A 330 -18.40 -25.48 32.13
N LEU A 331 -18.14 -24.21 32.45
CA LEU A 331 -17.54 -23.80 33.72
C LEU A 331 -18.60 -23.21 34.66
N GLN A 332 -19.21 -24.08 35.47
CA GLN A 332 -20.03 -23.68 36.61
C GLN A 332 -19.10 -23.07 37.69
N MET A 333 -18.83 -21.77 37.59
CA MET A 333 -18.22 -20.97 38.66
C MET A 333 -19.26 -19.97 39.19
N PRO A 334 -19.66 -20.05 40.47
CA PRO A 334 -20.63 -19.14 41.04
C PRO A 334 -19.92 -17.87 41.54
N LEU A 335 -19.69 -16.89 40.67
CA LEU A 335 -19.49 -15.46 40.98
C LEU A 335 -19.20 -14.71 39.66
N LEU A 336 -19.94 -13.61 39.41
CA LEU A 336 -19.94 -12.73 38.20
C LEU A 336 -21.05 -13.00 37.17
N HIS A 337 -22.31 -12.92 37.61
CA HIS A 337 -23.51 -12.97 36.77
C HIS A 337 -23.82 -11.62 36.06
N GLY A 338 -22.79 -10.87 35.60
CA GLY A 338 -22.98 -9.49 35.12
C GLY A 338 -22.09 -9.00 33.98
N MET A 339 -21.21 -9.84 33.41
CA MET A 339 -20.28 -9.40 32.34
C MET A 339 -20.43 -10.15 31.01
N VAL A 340 -21.26 -11.19 30.93
CA VAL A 340 -21.40 -12.02 29.71
C VAL A 340 -22.49 -11.50 28.76
N ASP A 341 -23.53 -10.82 29.28
CA ASP A 341 -24.65 -10.30 28.48
C ASP A 341 -24.35 -8.97 27.72
N GLY A 342 -23.17 -8.36 27.92
CA GLY A 342 -22.84 -7.02 27.40
C GLY A 342 -21.97 -6.96 26.15
N LEU A 343 -21.19 -8.01 25.84
CA LEU A 343 -20.21 -8.00 24.74
C LEU A 343 -20.85 -8.20 23.35
N GLY A 344 -21.84 -9.09 23.23
CA GLY A 344 -22.56 -9.33 21.97
C GLY A 344 -23.28 -8.09 21.42
N PRO A 345 -24.05 -7.34 22.25
CA PRO A 345 -24.69 -6.10 21.83
C PRO A 345 -23.70 -5.02 21.38
N GLN A 346 -22.56 -4.87 22.07
CA GLN A 346 -21.54 -3.87 21.74
C GLN A 346 -20.83 -4.14 20.41
N ILE A 347 -20.52 -5.41 20.11
CA ILE A 347 -19.90 -5.79 18.82
C ILE A 347 -20.89 -5.57 17.67
N SER A 348 -22.17 -5.91 17.87
CA SER A 348 -23.23 -5.66 16.89
C SER A 348 -23.43 -4.16 16.60
N GLN A 349 -23.38 -3.31 17.64
CA GLN A 349 -23.45 -1.85 17.50
C GLN A 349 -22.26 -1.28 16.72
N ARG A 350 -21.03 -1.75 16.99
CA ARG A 350 -19.84 -1.30 16.26
C ARG A 350 -19.91 -1.73 14.79
N ARG A 351 -20.40 -2.93 14.48
CA ARG A 351 -20.64 -3.35 13.09
C ARG A 351 -21.64 -2.43 12.38
N GLN A 352 -22.75 -2.11 13.03
CA GLN A 352 -23.77 -1.21 12.46
C GLN A 352 -23.22 0.19 12.21
N LEU A 353 -22.38 0.70 13.12
CA LEU A 353 -21.71 1.99 12.97
C LEU A 353 -20.87 2.06 11.67
N TYR A 354 -20.08 1.04 11.38
CA TYR A 354 -19.21 1.00 10.20
C TYR A 354 -19.87 0.49 8.92
N ALA A 355 -21.13 0.02 8.96
CA ALA A 355 -21.79 -0.60 7.81
C ALA A 355 -21.77 0.27 6.54
N ALA A 356 -22.12 1.55 6.66
CA ALA A 356 -22.14 2.47 5.51
C ALA A 356 -20.72 2.81 4.99
N PRO A 357 -19.73 3.19 5.83
CA PRO A 357 -18.34 3.32 5.39
C PRO A 357 -17.78 2.07 4.72
N MET A 358 -18.03 0.88 5.28
CA MET A 358 -17.55 -0.40 4.71
C MET A 358 -18.19 -0.68 3.35
N SER A 359 -19.46 -0.32 3.16
CA SER A 359 -20.11 -0.42 1.86
C SER A 359 -19.43 0.47 0.81
N LYS A 360 -19.09 1.71 1.15
CA LYS A 360 -18.33 2.60 0.25
C LYS A 360 -16.90 2.11 0.01
N LEU A 361 -16.26 1.54 1.03
CA LEU A 361 -14.94 0.95 0.94
C LEU A 361 -14.90 -0.28 0.01
N ARG A 362 -15.95 -1.11 0.00
CA ARG A 362 -16.10 -2.19 -0.99
C ARG A 362 -16.07 -1.66 -2.42
N MET A 363 -16.85 -0.59 -2.70
CA MET A 363 -16.87 0.02 -4.02
C MET A 363 -15.49 0.55 -4.42
N LEU A 364 -14.76 1.15 -3.46
CA LEU A 364 -13.39 1.60 -3.69
C LEU A 364 -12.47 0.44 -4.07
N MET A 365 -12.47 -0.64 -3.27
CA MET A 365 -11.64 -1.83 -3.52
C MET A 365 -11.96 -2.47 -4.88
N ILE A 366 -13.24 -2.49 -5.27
CA ILE A 366 -13.68 -2.99 -6.58
C ILE A 366 -13.19 -2.07 -7.71
N CYS A 367 -13.35 -0.76 -7.58
CA CYS A 367 -12.99 0.20 -8.63
C CYS A 367 -11.49 0.34 -8.84
N ARG A 368 -10.69 0.19 -7.77
CA ARG A 368 -9.23 0.41 -7.79
C ARG A 368 -8.42 -0.88 -7.75
N MET A 369 -9.05 -2.05 -7.85
CA MET A 369 -8.38 -3.34 -7.73
C MET A 369 -7.11 -3.38 -8.58
N ALA A 370 -5.97 -3.65 -7.94
CA ALA A 370 -4.71 -3.76 -8.65
C ALA A 370 -4.70 -5.01 -9.54
N LYS A 371 -3.86 -4.98 -10.57
CA LYS A 371 -3.77 -6.07 -11.53
C LYS A 371 -3.21 -7.35 -10.86
N PRO A 372 -3.89 -8.50 -11.00
CA PRO A 372 -3.41 -9.80 -10.54
C PRO A 372 -2.29 -10.35 -11.44
N GLU A 373 -1.46 -11.25 -10.93
CA GLU A 373 -0.32 -11.79 -11.68
C GLU A 373 -0.71 -12.66 -12.87
N GLU A 374 -1.92 -13.23 -12.87
CA GLU A 374 -2.40 -14.11 -13.95
C GLU A 374 -2.88 -13.34 -15.19
N VAL A 375 -3.01 -12.01 -15.10
CA VAL A 375 -3.46 -11.18 -16.22
C VAL A 375 -2.24 -10.63 -16.95
N LEU A 376 -1.90 -11.29 -18.06
CA LEU A 376 -0.72 -11.00 -18.88
C LEU A 376 -0.96 -9.99 -20.01
N ILE A 377 -2.20 -9.54 -20.18
CA ILE A 377 -2.60 -8.67 -21.28
C ILE A 377 -2.88 -7.28 -20.72
N VAL A 378 -2.21 -6.28 -21.28
CA VAL A 378 -2.30 -4.88 -20.88
C VAL A 378 -2.51 -3.97 -22.08
N GLU A 379 -3.07 -2.79 -21.82
CA GLU A 379 -3.10 -1.69 -22.78
C GLU A 379 -1.77 -0.92 -22.69
N ASP A 380 -1.09 -0.73 -23.82
CA ASP A 380 0.11 0.10 -23.88
C ASP A 380 -0.22 1.60 -23.92
N GLU A 381 0.80 2.46 -23.87
CA GLU A 381 0.62 3.93 -23.92
C GLU A 381 -0.07 4.42 -25.22
N ASN A 382 -0.07 3.60 -26.28
CA ASN A 382 -0.69 3.91 -27.55
C ASN A 382 -2.13 3.36 -27.66
N GLY A 383 -2.66 2.73 -26.60
CA GLY A 383 -3.98 2.11 -26.59
C GLY A 383 -4.05 0.74 -27.27
N ASN A 384 -2.90 0.12 -27.56
CA ASN A 384 -2.85 -1.22 -28.14
C ASN A 384 -2.83 -2.29 -27.06
N ILE A 385 -3.48 -3.42 -27.36
CA ILE A 385 -3.45 -4.59 -26.50
C ILE A 385 -2.14 -5.35 -26.73
N VAL A 386 -1.29 -5.37 -25.71
CA VAL A 386 0.02 -6.03 -25.74
C VAL A 386 0.16 -7.05 -24.61
N ARG A 387 1.07 -7.99 -24.81
CA ARG A 387 1.51 -8.92 -23.76
C ARG A 387 2.53 -8.23 -22.86
N GLU A 388 2.29 -8.25 -21.57
CA GLU A 388 3.27 -7.83 -20.58
C GLU A 388 4.27 -8.96 -20.30
N THR A 389 5.56 -8.62 -20.30
CA THR A 389 6.66 -9.59 -20.11
C THR A 389 7.38 -9.42 -18.77
N MET A 390 7.15 -8.31 -18.06
CA MET A 390 7.78 -8.01 -16.77
C MET A 390 6.73 -7.85 -15.69
N LYS A 391 7.00 -8.42 -14.51
CA LYS A 391 6.13 -8.29 -13.33
C LYS A 391 6.56 -7.08 -12.50
N ASP A 392 5.61 -6.20 -12.17
CA ASP A 392 5.81 -5.13 -11.20
C ASP A 392 5.54 -5.66 -9.77
N ASN A 393 6.61 -5.79 -8.97
CA ASN A 393 6.51 -6.32 -7.62
C ASN A 393 5.67 -5.42 -6.69
N ASP A 394 5.68 -4.10 -6.87
CA ASP A 394 4.95 -3.18 -6.01
C ASP A 394 3.44 -3.28 -6.28
N VAL A 395 3.05 -3.41 -7.55
CA VAL A 395 1.66 -3.67 -7.96
C VAL A 395 1.17 -5.02 -7.40
N LEU A 396 2.03 -6.05 -7.39
CA LEU A 396 1.66 -7.36 -6.83
C LEU A 396 1.50 -7.33 -5.31
N VAL A 397 2.31 -6.57 -4.59
CA VAL A 397 2.13 -6.36 -3.14
C VAL A 397 0.82 -5.63 -2.88
N GLN A 398 0.54 -4.57 -3.64
CA GLN A 398 -0.72 -3.84 -3.56
C GLN A 398 -1.93 -4.77 -3.82
N TYR A 399 -1.88 -5.60 -4.88
CA TYR A 399 -2.93 -6.57 -5.17
C TYR A 399 -3.19 -7.53 -4.00
N LYS A 400 -2.13 -8.05 -3.36
CA LYS A 400 -2.27 -8.95 -2.21
C LYS A 400 -3.02 -8.29 -1.06
N ILE A 401 -2.68 -7.05 -0.72
CA ILE A 401 -3.33 -6.30 0.37
C ILE A 401 -4.79 -5.95 0.00
N MET A 402 -5.03 -5.50 -1.24
CA MET A 402 -6.39 -5.21 -1.71
C MET A 402 -7.28 -6.46 -1.73
N ARG A 403 -6.74 -7.59 -2.19
CA ARG A 403 -7.42 -8.88 -2.19
C ARG A 403 -7.79 -9.31 -0.77
N GLU A 404 -6.84 -9.25 0.16
CA GLU A 404 -7.08 -9.56 1.58
C GLU A 404 -8.16 -8.66 2.18
N THR A 405 -8.06 -7.35 1.97
CA THR A 405 -9.04 -6.36 2.43
C THR A 405 -10.44 -6.67 1.88
N LEU A 406 -10.56 -6.95 0.58
CA LEU A 406 -11.84 -7.24 -0.07
C LEU A 406 -12.42 -8.59 0.36
N ILE A 407 -11.58 -9.58 0.65
CA ILE A 407 -12.02 -10.86 1.23
C ILE A 407 -12.63 -10.61 2.62
N TYR A 408 -11.99 -9.84 3.49
CA TYR A 408 -12.56 -9.53 4.81
C TYR A 408 -13.86 -8.73 4.70
N LEU A 409 -13.93 -7.74 3.80
CA LEU A 409 -15.17 -7.01 3.51
C LEU A 409 -16.29 -7.92 3.01
N SER A 410 -15.95 -8.92 2.20
CA SER A 410 -16.90 -9.93 1.70
C SER A 410 -17.45 -10.79 2.83
N HIS A 411 -16.62 -11.18 3.79
CA HIS A 411 -17.09 -11.92 4.96
C HIS A 411 -17.98 -11.06 5.88
N LEU A 412 -17.67 -9.77 6.01
CA LEU A 412 -18.46 -8.85 6.84
C LEU A 412 -19.87 -8.58 6.27
N ASP A 413 -20.01 -8.56 4.94
CA ASP A 413 -21.30 -8.44 4.24
C ASP A 413 -21.16 -8.91 2.78
N HIS A 414 -21.51 -10.17 2.54
CA HIS A 414 -21.40 -10.75 1.21
C HIS A 414 -22.50 -10.26 0.26
N GLU A 415 -23.70 -9.95 0.78
CA GLU A 415 -24.84 -9.48 -0.02
C GLU A 415 -24.54 -8.10 -0.62
N ASP A 416 -24.00 -7.19 0.19
CA ASP A 416 -23.57 -5.87 -0.29
C ASP A 416 -22.43 -5.99 -1.31
N THR A 417 -21.48 -6.90 -1.09
CA THR A 417 -20.37 -7.15 -2.03
C THR A 417 -20.89 -7.62 -3.40
N GLU A 418 -21.77 -8.63 -3.40
CA GLU A 418 -22.42 -9.15 -4.62
C GLU A 418 -23.21 -8.05 -5.33
N LYS A 419 -24.05 -7.33 -4.58
CA LYS A 419 -24.87 -6.24 -5.12
C LYS A 419 -24.03 -5.17 -5.79
N GLN A 420 -22.89 -4.80 -5.22
CA GLN A 420 -22.01 -3.78 -5.78
C GLN A 420 -21.30 -4.25 -7.05
N MET A 421 -20.77 -5.47 -7.06
CA MET A 421 -20.14 -6.05 -8.25
C MET A 421 -21.14 -6.17 -9.40
N LEU A 422 -22.35 -6.68 -9.14
CA LEU A 422 -23.41 -6.79 -10.14
C LEU A 422 -23.91 -5.41 -10.62
N LYS A 423 -24.01 -4.42 -9.72
CA LYS A 423 -24.34 -3.04 -10.09
C LYS A 423 -23.28 -2.42 -11.00
N LYS A 424 -21.98 -2.67 -10.75
CA LYS A 424 -20.91 -2.16 -11.64
C LYS A 424 -20.92 -2.91 -12.98
N LEU A 425 -21.17 -4.22 -12.98
CA LEU A 425 -21.30 -5.02 -14.20
C LEU A 425 -22.47 -4.57 -15.08
N SER A 426 -23.62 -4.25 -14.47
CA SER A 426 -24.79 -3.78 -15.22
C SER A 426 -24.54 -2.42 -15.90
N LYS A 427 -23.71 -1.55 -15.30
CA LYS A 427 -23.25 -0.30 -15.94
C LYS A 427 -22.30 -0.52 -17.12
N GLN A 428 -21.51 -1.60 -17.10
CA GLN A 428 -20.72 -2.00 -18.26
C GLN A 428 -21.63 -2.47 -19.41
N LEU A 429 -22.65 -3.27 -19.08
CA LEU A 429 -23.64 -3.77 -20.04
C LEU A 429 -24.52 -2.67 -20.66
N SER A 430 -24.92 -1.68 -19.88
CA SER A 430 -25.72 -0.55 -20.39
C SER A 430 -24.91 0.44 -21.24
N GLY A 431 -23.58 0.35 -21.20
CA GLY A 431 -22.67 1.30 -21.83
C GLY A 431 -22.51 2.63 -21.07
N GLU A 432 -23.10 2.78 -19.87
CA GLU A 432 -23.02 4.01 -19.07
C GLU A 432 -21.58 4.31 -18.62
N ASP A 433 -20.81 3.27 -18.30
CA ASP A 433 -19.45 3.38 -17.73
C ASP A 433 -18.44 2.47 -18.45
N TRP A 434 -18.72 2.13 -19.71
CA TRP A 434 -17.90 1.20 -20.50
C TRP A 434 -16.49 1.76 -20.73
N ASN A 435 -15.50 1.08 -20.15
CA ASN A 435 -14.08 1.31 -20.34
C ASN A 435 -13.33 0.01 -20.00
N TRP A 436 -12.28 -0.31 -20.75
CA TRP A 436 -11.42 -1.48 -20.50
C TRP A 436 -10.93 -1.52 -19.06
N ASN A 437 -10.43 -0.40 -18.53
CA ASN A 437 -9.93 -0.35 -17.15
C ASN A 437 -11.05 -0.65 -16.13
N ASN A 438 -12.26 -0.12 -16.35
CA ASN A 438 -13.39 -0.35 -15.44
C ASN A 438 -13.88 -1.79 -15.45
N LEU A 439 -13.87 -2.46 -16.61
CA LEU A 439 -14.17 -3.88 -16.71
C LEU A 439 -13.06 -4.72 -16.06
N ASN A 440 -11.80 -4.39 -16.35
CA ASN A 440 -10.63 -5.07 -15.80
C ASN A 440 -10.65 -5.07 -14.28
N THR A 441 -10.71 -3.89 -13.63
CA THR A 441 -10.70 -3.81 -12.16
C THR A 441 -11.88 -4.53 -11.51
N LEU A 442 -13.06 -4.46 -12.14
CA LEU A 442 -14.24 -5.24 -11.71
C LEU A 442 -13.98 -6.75 -11.77
N CYS A 443 -13.50 -7.26 -12.89
CA CYS A 443 -13.25 -8.69 -13.06
C CYS A 443 -12.09 -9.20 -12.20
N TRP A 444 -11.06 -8.37 -11.99
CA TRP A 444 -9.99 -8.62 -11.03
C TRP A 444 -10.52 -8.74 -9.61
N ALA A 445 -11.42 -7.82 -9.22
CA ALA A 445 -12.07 -7.84 -7.92
C ALA A 445 -12.97 -9.07 -7.74
N ILE A 446 -13.77 -9.42 -8.74
CA ILE A 446 -14.57 -10.65 -8.76
C ILE A 446 -13.66 -11.86 -8.55
N GLY A 447 -12.62 -12.05 -9.36
CA GLY A 447 -11.72 -13.18 -9.20
C GLY A 447 -10.98 -13.22 -7.84
N SER A 448 -10.71 -12.05 -7.25
CA SER A 448 -9.96 -11.95 -5.99
C SER A 448 -10.70 -12.53 -4.77
N ILE A 449 -12.04 -12.51 -4.79
CA ILE A 449 -12.89 -12.99 -3.69
C ILE A 449 -13.24 -14.49 -3.77
N SER A 450 -12.60 -15.24 -4.67
CA SER A 450 -12.82 -16.68 -4.81
C SER A 450 -12.64 -17.42 -3.49
N GLY A 451 -13.66 -18.21 -3.11
CA GLY A 451 -13.68 -18.97 -1.87
C GLY A 451 -14.12 -18.20 -0.62
N SER A 452 -14.47 -16.90 -0.71
CA SER A 452 -15.00 -16.14 0.42
C SER A 452 -16.50 -16.32 0.65
N MET A 453 -17.19 -17.06 -0.23
CA MET A 453 -18.63 -17.29 -0.19
C MET A 453 -18.94 -18.77 0.04
N MET A 454 -20.14 -19.06 0.54
CA MET A 454 -20.65 -20.43 0.55
C MET A 454 -20.88 -20.94 -0.87
N GLU A 455 -20.73 -22.25 -1.10
CA GLU A 455 -20.72 -22.84 -2.45
C GLU A 455 -21.99 -22.54 -3.25
N GLU A 456 -23.17 -22.64 -2.63
CA GLU A 456 -24.43 -22.34 -3.32
C GLU A 456 -24.56 -20.86 -3.72
N GLN A 457 -24.09 -19.95 -2.87
CA GLN A 457 -24.09 -18.52 -3.15
C GLN A 457 -23.08 -18.17 -4.24
N GLU A 458 -21.85 -18.68 -4.11
CA GLU A 458 -20.78 -18.54 -5.11
C GLU A 458 -21.28 -19.02 -6.49
N ASN A 459 -21.95 -20.18 -6.54
CA ASN A 459 -22.50 -20.70 -7.79
C ASN A 459 -23.56 -19.77 -8.40
N ARG A 460 -24.50 -19.24 -7.60
CA ARG A 460 -25.54 -18.31 -8.10
C ARG A 460 -24.92 -17.01 -8.62
N PHE A 461 -24.00 -16.44 -7.85
CA PHE A 461 -23.28 -15.22 -8.21
C PHE A 461 -22.52 -15.39 -9.53
N LEU A 462 -21.75 -16.48 -9.68
CA LEU A 462 -20.96 -16.74 -10.88
C LEU A 462 -21.80 -16.97 -12.12
N VAL A 463 -22.95 -17.66 -12.01
CA VAL A 463 -23.86 -17.83 -13.14
C VAL A 463 -24.32 -16.47 -13.67
N MET A 464 -24.61 -15.51 -12.79
CA MET A 464 -25.01 -14.16 -13.20
C MET A 464 -23.84 -13.42 -13.86
N VAL A 465 -22.67 -13.39 -13.20
CA VAL A 465 -21.47 -12.71 -13.72
C VAL A 465 -21.07 -13.24 -15.09
N ILE A 466 -20.95 -14.55 -15.24
CA ILE A 466 -20.48 -15.18 -16.48
C ILE A 466 -21.47 -14.94 -17.61
N ARG A 467 -22.78 -15.11 -17.35
CA ARG A 467 -23.82 -14.83 -18.35
C ARG A 467 -23.75 -13.39 -18.84
N ASP A 468 -23.60 -12.45 -17.92
CA ASP A 468 -23.57 -11.03 -18.22
C ASP A 468 -22.28 -10.64 -18.96
N LEU A 469 -21.12 -11.22 -18.61
CA LEU A 469 -19.87 -11.03 -19.36
C LEU A 469 -19.93 -11.65 -20.77
N LEU A 470 -20.54 -12.81 -20.94
CA LEU A 470 -20.74 -13.42 -22.26
C LEU A 470 -21.66 -12.56 -23.14
N ASN A 471 -22.78 -12.07 -22.57
CA ASN A 471 -23.66 -11.13 -23.26
C ASN A 471 -22.91 -9.85 -23.65
N LEU A 472 -22.08 -9.31 -22.76
CA LEU A 472 -21.23 -8.16 -23.05
C LEU A 472 -20.28 -8.45 -24.22
N CYS A 473 -19.67 -9.63 -24.27
CA CYS A 473 -18.82 -10.08 -25.37
C CYS A 473 -19.56 -10.20 -26.70
N GLU A 474 -20.83 -10.60 -26.68
CA GLU A 474 -21.67 -10.74 -27.87
C GLU A 474 -22.09 -9.39 -28.45
N ILE A 475 -22.55 -8.47 -27.59
CA ILE A 475 -23.04 -7.15 -28.02
C ILE A 475 -21.90 -6.19 -28.39
N THR A 476 -20.71 -6.38 -27.83
CA THR A 476 -19.59 -5.46 -28.03
C THR A 476 -18.89 -5.75 -29.37
N LYS A 477 -18.68 -4.69 -30.15
CA LYS A 477 -17.99 -4.74 -31.45
C LYS A 477 -16.51 -4.42 -31.29
N GLY A 478 -15.69 -4.90 -32.22
CA GLY A 478 -14.25 -4.65 -32.25
C GLY A 478 -13.45 -5.82 -31.69
N LYS A 479 -12.35 -6.16 -32.38
CA LYS A 479 -11.48 -7.29 -32.00
C LYS A 479 -10.86 -7.05 -30.63
N ASP A 480 -10.39 -5.84 -30.37
CA ASP A 480 -9.70 -5.45 -29.13
C ASP A 480 -10.65 -5.44 -27.93
N ASN A 481 -11.87 -4.93 -28.10
CA ASN A 481 -12.89 -5.01 -27.06
C ASN A 481 -13.24 -6.46 -26.69
N LYS A 482 -13.43 -7.33 -27.70
CA LYS A 482 -13.70 -8.76 -27.45
C LYS A 482 -12.53 -9.46 -26.79
N ALA A 483 -11.32 -9.08 -27.15
CA ALA A 483 -10.08 -9.51 -26.54
C ALA A 483 -10.04 -9.21 -25.03
N VAL A 484 -10.34 -7.98 -24.63
CA VAL A 484 -10.39 -7.56 -23.21
C VAL A 484 -11.51 -8.28 -22.46
N ILE A 485 -12.69 -8.44 -23.05
CA ILE A 485 -13.80 -9.15 -22.38
C ILE A 485 -13.45 -10.63 -22.20
N ALA A 486 -12.87 -11.26 -23.23
CA ALA A 486 -12.45 -12.65 -23.18
C ALA A 486 -11.36 -12.90 -22.12
N SER A 487 -10.35 -12.02 -22.02
CA SER A 487 -9.31 -12.14 -20.99
C SER A 487 -9.88 -12.06 -19.57
N ASN A 488 -10.84 -11.16 -19.35
CA ASN A 488 -11.54 -11.04 -18.07
C ASN A 488 -12.40 -12.28 -17.74
N ILE A 489 -13.12 -12.84 -18.72
CA ILE A 489 -13.87 -14.09 -18.54
C ILE A 489 -12.91 -15.23 -18.18
N MET A 490 -11.80 -15.37 -18.91
CA MET A 490 -10.80 -16.41 -18.65
C MET A 490 -10.22 -16.28 -17.25
N TYR A 491 -9.83 -15.07 -16.84
CA TYR A 491 -9.33 -14.81 -15.50
C TYR A 491 -10.36 -15.19 -14.44
N VAL A 492 -11.59 -14.66 -14.52
CA VAL A 492 -12.66 -14.96 -13.55
C VAL A 492 -12.86 -16.47 -13.46
N VAL A 493 -13.10 -17.15 -14.57
CA VAL A 493 -13.33 -18.60 -14.58
C VAL A 493 -12.15 -19.38 -13.99
N GLY A 494 -10.92 -18.99 -14.31
CA GLY A 494 -9.69 -19.58 -13.77
C GLY A 494 -9.54 -19.45 -12.25
N GLN A 495 -10.19 -18.47 -11.62
CA GLN A 495 -10.18 -18.30 -10.17
C GLN A 495 -11.19 -19.21 -9.43
N TYR A 496 -12.19 -19.78 -10.10
CA TYR A 496 -13.30 -20.50 -9.45
C TYR A 496 -13.36 -22.02 -9.76
N PRO A 497 -12.40 -22.82 -9.28
CA PRO A 497 -12.37 -24.26 -9.54
C PRO A 497 -13.47 -25.07 -8.83
N ARG A 498 -14.14 -24.53 -7.79
CA ARG A 498 -15.30 -25.19 -7.16
C ARG A 498 -16.47 -25.22 -8.13
N PHE A 499 -16.83 -24.06 -8.68
CA PHE A 499 -17.85 -23.90 -9.71
C PHE A 499 -17.58 -24.81 -10.92
N LEU A 500 -16.36 -24.77 -11.47
CA LEU A 500 -15.99 -25.61 -12.62
C LEU A 500 -16.18 -27.11 -12.38
N ARG A 501 -15.86 -27.60 -11.17
CA ARG A 501 -16.06 -29.01 -10.81
C ARG A 501 -17.54 -29.39 -10.71
N ALA A 502 -18.41 -28.47 -10.35
CA ALA A 502 -19.85 -28.71 -10.25
C ALA A 502 -20.54 -28.69 -11.63
N HIS A 503 -19.98 -27.97 -12.62
CA HIS A 503 -20.63 -27.71 -13.90
C HIS A 503 -19.82 -28.24 -15.11
N TRP A 504 -19.85 -29.56 -15.35
CA TRP A 504 -19.06 -30.21 -16.42
C TRP A 504 -19.24 -29.59 -17.81
N LYS A 505 -20.48 -29.40 -18.27
CA LYS A 505 -20.74 -28.82 -19.61
C LYS A 505 -20.07 -27.46 -19.76
N PHE A 506 -20.12 -26.65 -18.71
CA PHE A 506 -19.46 -25.34 -18.70
C PHE A 506 -17.94 -25.48 -18.70
N LEU A 507 -17.38 -26.38 -17.88
CA LEU A 507 -15.94 -26.68 -17.88
C LEU A 507 -15.44 -27.12 -19.27
N LYS A 508 -16.15 -28.04 -19.95
CA LYS A 508 -15.81 -28.48 -21.31
C LYS A 508 -15.84 -27.32 -22.30
N THR A 509 -16.87 -26.46 -22.26
CA THR A 509 -16.94 -25.26 -23.10
C THR A 509 -15.78 -24.30 -22.86
N VAL A 510 -15.42 -24.06 -21.59
CA VAL A 510 -14.28 -23.18 -21.24
C VAL A 510 -12.98 -23.75 -21.80
N VAL A 511 -12.72 -25.03 -21.61
CA VAL A 511 -11.47 -25.66 -22.09
C VAL A 511 -11.38 -25.62 -23.61
N ASN A 512 -12.47 -25.93 -24.33
CA ASN A 512 -12.49 -25.80 -25.79
C ASN A 512 -12.24 -24.35 -26.24
N LYS A 513 -12.74 -23.37 -25.49
CA LYS A 513 -12.48 -21.96 -25.79
C LYS A 513 -11.02 -21.56 -25.53
N LEU A 514 -10.38 -22.12 -24.50
CA LEU A 514 -8.93 -21.95 -24.29
C LEU A 514 -8.13 -22.50 -25.46
N PHE A 515 -8.52 -23.65 -26.03
CA PHE A 515 -7.87 -24.19 -27.23
C PHE A 515 -8.03 -23.25 -28.44
N GLU A 516 -9.20 -22.64 -28.64
CA GLU A 516 -9.35 -21.61 -29.68
C GLU A 516 -8.41 -20.42 -29.43
N PHE A 517 -8.20 -20.01 -28.17
CA PHE A 517 -7.30 -18.91 -27.82
C PHE A 517 -5.81 -19.27 -27.94
N MET A 518 -5.44 -20.55 -27.86
CA MET A 518 -4.07 -21.02 -28.14
C MET A 518 -3.65 -20.80 -29.60
N HIS A 519 -4.60 -20.56 -30.51
CA HIS A 519 -4.33 -20.16 -31.90
C HIS A 519 -4.22 -18.64 -32.10
N LEU A 520 -4.43 -17.85 -31.04
CA LEU A 520 -4.36 -16.39 -31.10
C LEU A 520 -3.11 -15.89 -30.37
N LYS A 521 -2.09 -15.45 -31.12
CA LYS A 521 -0.76 -15.06 -30.61
C LYS A 521 -0.73 -14.22 -29.31
N ILE A 522 -1.67 -13.29 -29.13
CA ILE A 522 -1.73 -12.41 -27.95
C ILE A 522 -2.23 -13.15 -26.69
N PHE A 523 -3.00 -14.23 -26.86
CA PHE A 523 -3.66 -14.97 -25.78
C PHE A 523 -2.99 -16.28 -25.40
N GLN A 524 -1.98 -16.73 -26.15
CA GLN A 524 -1.45 -18.09 -26.01
C GLN A 524 -0.95 -18.39 -24.60
N ASP A 525 -0.15 -17.50 -24.01
CA ASP A 525 0.35 -17.69 -22.63
C ASP A 525 -0.79 -17.68 -21.62
N MET A 526 -1.69 -16.69 -21.70
CA MET A 526 -2.86 -16.62 -20.81
C MET A 526 -3.75 -17.87 -20.94
N ALA A 527 -3.92 -18.40 -22.15
CA ALA A 527 -4.70 -19.60 -22.41
C ALA A 527 -4.02 -20.85 -21.84
N CYS A 528 -2.70 -21.00 -22.03
CA CYS A 528 -1.92 -22.11 -21.49
C CYS A 528 -1.87 -22.07 -19.96
N ASP A 529 -1.62 -20.91 -19.36
CA ASP A 529 -1.55 -20.75 -17.90
C ASP A 529 -2.93 -20.98 -17.26
N THR A 530 -3.99 -20.45 -17.87
CA THR A 530 -5.37 -20.70 -17.42
C THR A 530 -5.73 -22.18 -17.55
N PHE A 531 -5.33 -22.83 -18.65
CA PHE A 531 -5.54 -24.26 -18.85
C PHE A 531 -4.82 -25.07 -17.78
N LEU A 532 -3.53 -24.81 -17.52
CA LEU A 532 -2.76 -25.46 -16.46
C LEU A 532 -3.43 -25.31 -15.10
N LYS A 533 -3.85 -24.09 -14.75
CA LYS A 533 -4.52 -23.80 -13.47
C LYS A 533 -5.84 -24.56 -13.33
N ILE A 534 -6.67 -24.57 -14.37
CA ILE A 534 -7.93 -25.34 -14.39
C ILE A 534 -7.63 -26.82 -14.19
N VAL A 535 -6.66 -27.35 -14.94
CA VAL A 535 -6.32 -28.78 -14.89
C VAL A 535 -5.78 -29.19 -13.54
N GLN A 536 -4.86 -28.42 -12.95
CA GLN A 536 -4.34 -28.71 -11.61
C GLN A 536 -5.44 -28.82 -10.55
N LYS A 537 -6.51 -28.02 -10.67
CA LYS A 537 -7.63 -28.02 -9.72
C LYS A 537 -8.78 -28.97 -10.11
N CYS A 538 -8.91 -29.33 -11.38
CA CYS A 538 -10.03 -30.11 -11.93
C CYS A 538 -9.64 -31.45 -12.55
N LYS A 539 -8.36 -31.87 -12.50
CA LYS A 539 -7.79 -33.04 -13.19
C LYS A 539 -8.65 -34.31 -13.22
N ARG A 540 -9.26 -34.66 -12.09
CA ARG A 540 -10.13 -35.85 -11.97
C ARG A 540 -11.35 -35.81 -12.91
N LYS A 541 -11.84 -34.62 -13.25
CA LYS A 541 -13.00 -34.47 -14.15
C LYS A 541 -12.67 -34.84 -15.60
N PHE A 542 -11.40 -34.74 -16.01
CA PHE A 542 -10.97 -35.01 -17.39
C PHE A 542 -10.73 -36.49 -17.69
N VAL A 543 -10.48 -37.31 -16.67
CA VAL A 543 -10.17 -38.75 -16.80
C VAL A 543 -11.36 -39.66 -16.58
N ILE A 544 -12.46 -39.15 -15.99
CA ILE A 544 -13.71 -39.90 -15.85
C ILE A 544 -14.65 -39.58 -17.02
N VAL A 545 -15.47 -40.56 -17.41
CA VAL A 545 -16.58 -40.32 -18.35
C VAL A 545 -17.63 -39.46 -17.65
N GLN A 546 -17.95 -38.32 -18.25
CA GLN A 546 -18.90 -37.36 -17.68
C GLN A 546 -20.31 -37.61 -18.21
N VAL A 547 -21.31 -37.10 -17.50
CA VAL A 547 -22.72 -37.30 -17.87
C VAL A 547 -22.99 -36.69 -19.25
N GLY A 548 -23.39 -37.54 -20.20
CA GLY A 548 -23.68 -37.15 -21.58
C GLY A 548 -22.50 -37.25 -22.54
N GLU A 549 -21.33 -37.73 -22.10
CA GLU A 549 -20.16 -37.97 -22.94
C GLU A 549 -19.96 -39.48 -23.20
N SER A 550 -19.34 -39.84 -24.33
CA SER A 550 -19.04 -41.22 -24.69
C SER A 550 -17.70 -41.73 -24.18
N GLU A 551 -16.74 -40.83 -23.97
CA GLU A 551 -15.39 -41.14 -23.50
C GLU A 551 -14.87 -40.06 -22.55
N PRO A 552 -13.80 -40.31 -21.79
CA PRO A 552 -13.13 -39.27 -21.00
C PRO A 552 -12.55 -38.18 -21.90
N PHE A 553 -12.67 -36.92 -21.48
CA PHE A 553 -12.18 -35.78 -22.26
C PHE A 553 -10.67 -35.84 -22.55
N VAL A 554 -9.86 -36.43 -21.66
CA VAL A 554 -8.43 -36.63 -21.93
C VAL A 554 -8.19 -37.46 -23.20
N SER A 555 -9.06 -38.43 -23.52
CA SER A 555 -8.95 -39.22 -24.75
C SER A 555 -9.30 -38.39 -25.99
N GLU A 556 -10.35 -37.56 -25.91
CA GLU A 556 -10.73 -36.60 -26.95
C GLU A 556 -9.58 -35.61 -27.23
N LEU A 557 -9.00 -35.05 -26.16
CA LEU A 557 -7.87 -34.11 -26.21
C LEU A 557 -6.66 -34.75 -26.89
N LEU A 558 -6.25 -35.94 -26.48
CA LEU A 558 -5.07 -36.62 -27.02
C LEU A 558 -5.22 -36.95 -28.51
N SER A 559 -6.44 -37.21 -28.99
CA SER A 559 -6.72 -37.38 -30.42
C SER A 559 -6.60 -36.06 -31.20
N GLY A 560 -6.95 -34.93 -30.59
CA GLY A 560 -6.85 -33.59 -31.17
C GLY A 560 -5.51 -32.89 -30.95
N LEU A 561 -4.57 -33.52 -30.24
CA LEU A 561 -3.33 -32.90 -29.76
C LEU A 561 -2.53 -32.18 -30.86
N PRO A 562 -2.27 -32.75 -32.05
CA PRO A 562 -1.50 -32.07 -33.09
C PRO A 562 -2.14 -30.75 -33.55
N THR A 563 -3.46 -30.70 -33.57
CA THR A 563 -4.20 -29.48 -33.94
C THR A 563 -4.10 -28.45 -32.82
N THR A 564 -4.30 -28.84 -31.57
CA THR A 564 -4.34 -27.92 -30.43
C THR A 564 -3.02 -27.17 -30.21
N VAL A 565 -1.88 -27.83 -30.41
CA VAL A 565 -0.56 -27.22 -30.14
C VAL A 565 0.11 -26.60 -31.37
N ALA A 566 -0.54 -26.61 -32.53
CA ALA A 566 0.07 -26.28 -33.82
C ALA A 566 0.71 -24.88 -33.90
N ASP A 567 0.09 -23.88 -33.25
CA ASP A 567 0.53 -22.47 -33.31
C ASP A 567 1.31 -22.03 -32.05
N LEU A 568 1.52 -22.92 -31.08
CA LEU A 568 2.14 -22.59 -29.80
C LEU A 568 3.67 -22.49 -29.91
N GLU A 569 4.25 -21.59 -29.11
CA GLU A 569 5.69 -21.48 -28.91
C GLU A 569 6.22 -22.58 -27.97
N PRO A 570 7.53 -22.91 -27.99
CA PRO A 570 8.06 -24.05 -27.21
C PRO A 570 7.70 -24.03 -25.72
N HIS A 571 7.83 -22.89 -25.04
CA HIS A 571 7.51 -22.80 -23.61
C HIS A 571 6.01 -22.99 -23.34
N GLN A 572 5.13 -22.59 -24.28
CA GLN A 572 3.68 -22.82 -24.17
C GLN A 572 3.34 -24.29 -24.39
N ILE A 573 4.04 -24.96 -25.31
CA ILE A 573 3.94 -26.40 -25.52
C ILE A 573 4.33 -27.12 -24.22
N HIS A 574 5.43 -26.72 -23.57
CA HIS A 574 5.84 -27.29 -22.28
C HIS A 574 4.76 -27.14 -21.22
N THR A 575 4.19 -25.93 -21.03
CA THR A 575 3.07 -25.69 -20.11
C THR A 575 1.84 -26.54 -20.46
N PHE A 576 1.54 -26.71 -21.75
CA PHE A 576 0.42 -27.55 -22.21
C PHE A 576 0.64 -29.03 -21.87
N TYR A 577 1.83 -29.57 -22.14
CA TYR A 577 2.17 -30.95 -21.82
C TYR A 577 2.18 -31.20 -20.31
N GLU A 578 2.68 -30.26 -19.50
CA GLU A 578 2.57 -30.31 -18.05
C GLU A 578 1.11 -30.42 -17.60
N SER A 579 0.23 -29.61 -18.22
CA SER A 579 -1.21 -29.63 -17.95
C SER A 579 -1.80 -31.02 -18.22
N VAL A 580 -1.58 -31.58 -19.42
CA VAL A 580 -2.10 -32.92 -19.76
C VAL A 580 -1.48 -34.00 -18.87
N GLY A 581 -0.20 -33.86 -18.51
CA GLY A 581 0.48 -34.73 -17.55
C GLY A 581 -0.22 -34.78 -16.19
N HIS A 582 -0.70 -33.64 -15.68
CA HIS A 582 -1.52 -33.60 -14.47
C HIS A 582 -2.87 -34.31 -14.63
N MET A 583 -3.50 -34.29 -15.82
CA MET A 583 -4.70 -35.09 -16.08
C MET A 583 -4.38 -36.57 -15.99
N ILE A 584 -3.37 -37.03 -16.73
CA ILE A 584 -2.96 -38.44 -16.80
C ILE A 584 -2.59 -38.96 -15.40
N GLN A 585 -1.89 -38.15 -14.60
CA GLN A 585 -1.58 -38.48 -13.20
C GLN A 585 -2.84 -38.78 -12.37
N ALA A 586 -3.98 -38.19 -12.70
CA ALA A 586 -5.24 -38.40 -11.98
C ALA A 586 -5.99 -39.67 -12.40
N GLU A 587 -5.64 -40.32 -13.51
CA GLU A 587 -6.22 -41.59 -13.94
C GLU A 587 -5.83 -42.70 -12.96
N SER A 588 -6.81 -43.41 -12.41
CA SER A 588 -6.59 -44.48 -11.43
C SER A 588 -6.19 -45.80 -12.07
N ASP A 589 -6.61 -46.06 -13.30
CA ASP A 589 -6.28 -47.28 -14.04
C ASP A 589 -4.87 -47.18 -14.66
N LEU A 590 -3.96 -48.07 -14.23
CA LEU A 590 -2.57 -48.07 -14.69
C LEU A 590 -2.46 -48.33 -16.19
N GLN A 591 -3.30 -49.20 -16.76
CA GLN A 591 -3.22 -49.52 -18.19
C GLN A 591 -3.65 -48.31 -19.04
N LYS A 592 -4.74 -47.64 -18.65
CA LYS A 592 -5.19 -46.42 -19.32
C LYS A 592 -4.20 -45.28 -19.13
N ARG A 593 -3.60 -45.16 -17.94
CA ARG A 593 -2.58 -44.15 -17.67
C ARG A 593 -1.38 -44.34 -18.60
N ASP A 594 -0.90 -45.57 -18.76
CA ASP A 594 0.21 -45.88 -19.67
C ASP A 594 -0.17 -45.63 -21.13
N GLU A 595 -1.39 -46.00 -21.56
CA GLU A 595 -1.93 -45.70 -22.88
C GLU A 595 -1.96 -44.19 -23.16
N TYR A 596 -2.53 -43.39 -22.24
CA TYR A 596 -2.59 -41.95 -22.38
C TYR A 596 -1.20 -41.30 -22.40
N MET A 597 -0.26 -41.82 -21.61
CA MET A 597 1.12 -41.34 -21.61
C MET A 597 1.80 -41.62 -22.95
N GLN A 598 1.61 -42.81 -23.54
CA GLN A 598 2.12 -43.13 -24.87
C GLN A 598 1.55 -42.20 -25.93
N ARG A 599 0.23 -41.94 -25.90
CA ARG A 599 -0.43 -41.03 -26.84
C ARG A 599 0.04 -39.57 -26.69
N LEU A 600 0.27 -39.11 -25.45
CA LEU A 600 0.79 -37.76 -25.21
C LEU A 600 2.21 -37.60 -25.78
N MET A 601 3.05 -38.62 -25.60
CA MET A 601 4.46 -38.57 -25.99
C MET A 601 4.72 -38.94 -27.47
N ASP A 602 3.69 -39.33 -28.22
CA ASP A 602 3.83 -39.79 -29.61
C ASP A 602 4.44 -38.72 -30.53
N LEU A 603 3.98 -37.46 -30.43
CA LEU A 603 4.51 -36.34 -31.23
C LEU A 603 6.02 -36.07 -30.95
N PRO A 604 6.45 -35.83 -29.69
CA PRO A 604 7.88 -35.69 -29.36
C PRO A 604 8.70 -36.94 -29.73
N TYR A 605 8.13 -38.12 -29.55
CA TYR A 605 8.80 -39.39 -29.85
C TYR A 605 9.04 -39.56 -31.36
N GLN A 606 8.07 -39.21 -32.21
CA GLN A 606 8.23 -39.24 -33.67
C GLN A 606 9.35 -38.30 -34.12
N GLN A 607 9.38 -37.07 -33.60
CA GLN A 607 10.46 -36.12 -33.88
C GLN A 607 11.82 -36.65 -33.40
N TRP A 608 11.87 -37.25 -32.21
CA TRP A 608 13.08 -37.87 -31.68
C TRP A 608 13.59 -39.00 -32.59
N VAL A 609 12.71 -39.91 -33.03
CA VAL A 609 13.06 -41.02 -33.91
C VAL A 609 13.58 -40.50 -35.26
N GLU A 610 12.97 -39.45 -35.82
CA GLU A 610 13.44 -38.82 -37.05
C GLU A 610 14.86 -38.24 -36.89
N ILE A 611 15.09 -37.50 -35.80
CA ILE A 611 16.41 -36.91 -35.48
C ILE A 611 17.46 -38.00 -35.33
N ILE A 612 17.17 -39.06 -34.57
CA ILE A 612 18.10 -40.19 -34.36
C ILE A 612 18.33 -40.96 -35.66
N GLY A 613 17.32 -41.09 -36.51
CA GLY A 613 17.44 -41.71 -37.83
C GLY A 613 18.37 -40.93 -38.77
N GLN A 614 18.27 -39.61 -38.78
CA GLN A 614 19.18 -38.74 -39.56
C GLN A 614 20.59 -38.72 -38.95
N ALA A 615 20.70 -38.68 -37.63
CA ALA A 615 21.99 -38.74 -36.92
C ALA A 615 22.75 -40.05 -37.16
N HIS A 616 22.05 -41.18 -37.35
CA HIS A 616 22.67 -42.45 -37.75
C HIS A 616 23.33 -42.38 -39.13
N GLN A 617 22.80 -41.55 -40.04
CA GLN A 617 23.36 -41.38 -41.38
C GLN A 617 24.52 -40.38 -41.38
N SER A 618 24.42 -39.31 -40.57
CA SER A 618 25.48 -38.32 -40.41
C SER A 618 25.45 -37.69 -39.02
N VAL A 619 26.52 -37.89 -38.26
CA VAL A 619 26.67 -37.29 -36.92
C VAL A 619 26.77 -35.75 -36.99
N ASP A 620 27.17 -35.20 -38.14
CA ASP A 620 27.24 -33.75 -38.33
C ASP A 620 25.85 -33.08 -38.28
N PHE A 621 24.77 -33.84 -38.52
CA PHE A 621 23.40 -33.35 -38.36
C PHE A 621 23.10 -32.85 -36.94
N LEU A 622 23.66 -33.50 -35.91
CA LEU A 622 23.50 -33.10 -34.51
C LEU A 622 24.27 -31.82 -34.14
N LYS A 623 25.13 -31.32 -35.02
CA LYS A 623 25.84 -30.05 -34.81
C LYS A 623 25.03 -28.85 -35.30
N ASP A 624 23.95 -29.08 -36.05
CA ASP A 624 23.06 -28.04 -36.52
C ASP A 624 22.34 -27.37 -35.33
N GLN A 625 22.35 -26.04 -35.29
CA GLN A 625 21.80 -25.30 -34.15
C GLN A 625 20.28 -25.47 -33.99
N ASP A 626 19.54 -25.62 -35.09
CA ASP A 626 18.08 -25.80 -35.03
C ASP A 626 17.71 -27.22 -34.62
N VAL A 627 18.55 -28.21 -34.99
CA VAL A 627 18.45 -29.58 -34.46
C VAL A 627 18.72 -29.61 -32.95
N ILE A 628 19.78 -28.93 -32.49
CA ILE A 628 20.09 -28.82 -31.06
C ILE A 628 18.93 -28.17 -30.30
N ARG A 629 18.33 -27.10 -30.82
CA ARG A 629 17.15 -26.45 -30.21
C ARG A 629 15.96 -27.41 -30.14
N THR A 630 15.69 -28.15 -31.21
CA THR A 630 14.60 -29.14 -31.24
C THR A 630 14.84 -30.25 -30.21
N VAL A 631 16.07 -30.78 -30.11
CA VAL A 631 16.44 -31.76 -29.10
C VAL A 631 16.26 -31.22 -27.68
N LEU A 632 16.71 -29.99 -27.42
CA LEU A 632 16.51 -29.35 -26.11
C LEU A 632 15.02 -29.21 -25.78
N ASN A 633 14.19 -28.83 -26.75
CA ASN A 633 12.74 -28.72 -26.57
C ASN A 633 12.06 -30.06 -26.27
N ILE A 634 12.56 -31.18 -26.82
CA ILE A 634 12.03 -32.52 -26.56
C ILE A 634 12.43 -33.02 -25.16
N LEU A 635 13.63 -32.65 -24.69
CA LEU A 635 14.17 -33.11 -23.41
C LEU A 635 13.67 -32.32 -22.20
N GLN A 636 13.26 -31.07 -22.40
CA GLN A 636 12.59 -30.22 -21.41
C GLN A 636 11.13 -30.64 -21.28
#